data_AF-H0E502-F1
#
_entry.id   AF-H0E502-F1
#
_cell.length_a   1.000
_cell.length_b   1.000
_cell.length_c   1.000
_cell.angle_alpha   90.00
_cell.angle_beta   90.00
_cell.angle_gamma   90.00
#
_symmetry.space_group_name_H-M   'P 1'
#
loop_
_entity.id
_entity.type
_entity.pdbx_description
1 polymer ?
#
loop_
_entity_poly.entity_id
_entity_poly.type
_entity_poly.pdbx_seq_one_letter_code
_entity_poly.pdbx_strand_id
1 'polypeptide(L)'
;MALPAQTMRIVVAALIAAALAAGAVVLPPRSEAAPTPAQRLNVIPDPWLGPVIDDLGQGRPLGRLLKDVLCPPVGEVDELVSGVPGLQDLTGILETGACNLDVLDYSYHTEFRRKDGSLVVKNVPAIVNVPTLLNVDDDPGAEFAATIRVLGIDQMVVQIDRVGPILGDGVLKPLPASVEAVIADPSKGSLPRKRIAYGFDAKDSSAPTQWETVLRLTDVFGSPDPLKLGVDFNQTGATGPVAVTGEIYNPDSSNLGRRDRIGGAVRFARPPARASVDLELGDRVEAHLRTTTPTRVDVLARMQENDDETRVEAAIDELPRQVDIAFESPAANQMRIDYDAISPIAALDARYTQRKGAPDYDQVTTTAEAHVRDIPQGLTVQQTGPEDIRFSTRGGKVGAIEAAFASGGAPLTESEPGDYVKVFQDGAFNSISARLLGLERASFSGAAPMVIDATLEPGPVRASVHTSDLDAEATVRDLPHVLRLVLDLEKPRVVYDGNGQGIDEINVKAQSAKPLFARATHLDATVKGIPATMQLDLKQSGDAVEFVTDNPIGSIQLLASDGHGESLPAGQQGVIFRDQQDRWLIFGRVFGLRQVKLQPEPLKVLVRAGEGKPFTADATIRQPGGDLGVHGSIENLPRRVEVGLTQDASDGTKIAYDADAPIGRIVLSGQNLELIDRADDFRIAVDDVPTHFEAKLPKSGPLIEASAIDPIGAIKIQLADGGFEELPAGRDGAIYLDTNSRFAITAKVSRLRGLKVITDPLPEVSLDLPDTPNPFDFKIERQKFPDEPIEYFRGTIDKPQRDTKVKLTTDPEVRLDYQAGGAIDTIGLESNVGSLGLIDATLSNLPRALKICFASGPGCKRPESPDDDALVSADIDDDDASHGPIVLNGLICLSPDSDVDCRNASLRKTFVTFENLSVREFAFDAVSDGVSSGAFIDTDNKDLTGKVEYRDTDLPIIDGFRISLPSGFRAQNRQAGIFSSAGTIVCPSGTTIGTISPDINLAGLLCP
;
A
#
# COMPACT_ATOMS: atom_id res chain seq x y z
N MET A 1 -8.78 12.25 3.61
CA MET A 1 -8.38 13.63 3.89
C MET A 1 -9.20 14.53 2.97
N ALA A 2 -10.33 15.05 3.43
CA ALA A 2 -11.08 16.06 2.69
C ALA A 2 -10.32 17.38 2.82
N LEU A 3 -9.93 17.98 1.70
CA LEU A 3 -9.52 19.39 1.65
C LEU A 3 -10.65 20.21 2.32
N PRO A 4 -10.36 21.06 3.32
CA PRO A 4 -11.42 21.86 3.91
C PRO A 4 -12.03 22.73 2.80
N ALA A 5 -13.36 22.82 2.75
CA ALA A 5 -14.08 23.61 1.74
C ALA A 5 -13.54 25.04 1.61
N GLN A 6 -12.85 25.57 2.63
CA GLN A 6 -12.08 26.81 2.59
C GLN A 6 -10.91 26.79 1.57
N THR A 7 -10.11 25.73 1.48
CA THR A 7 -8.97 25.66 0.55
C THR A 7 -9.42 25.65 -0.91
N MET A 8 -10.50 24.92 -1.22
CA MET A 8 -11.10 24.93 -2.56
C MET A 8 -11.77 26.27 -2.85
N ARG A 9 -12.48 26.87 -1.88
CA ARG A 9 -12.96 28.26 -1.97
C ARG A 9 -11.84 29.27 -2.19
N ILE A 10 -10.60 28.98 -1.81
CA ILE A 10 -9.45 29.89 -1.97
C ILE A 10 -8.67 29.67 -3.27
N VAL A 11 -8.51 28.43 -3.75
CA VAL A 11 -8.02 28.16 -5.14
C VAL A 11 -9.02 28.73 -6.15
N VAL A 12 -10.30 28.58 -5.85
CA VAL A 12 -11.35 29.26 -6.57
C VAL A 12 -11.30 30.76 -6.29
N ALA A 13 -11.07 31.25 -5.07
CA ALA A 13 -10.87 32.69 -4.83
C ALA A 13 -9.64 33.23 -5.58
N ALA A 14 -8.67 32.40 -5.96
CA ALA A 14 -7.51 32.75 -6.78
C ALA A 14 -7.87 32.78 -8.28
N LEU A 15 -8.68 31.82 -8.76
CA LEU A 15 -9.26 31.83 -10.11
C LEU A 15 -10.30 32.94 -10.28
N ILE A 16 -11.10 33.20 -9.26
CA ILE A 16 -12.00 34.34 -9.10
C ILE A 16 -11.18 35.60 -8.91
N ALA A 17 -10.05 35.63 -8.20
CA ALA A 17 -9.20 36.81 -8.08
C ALA A 17 -8.59 37.21 -9.42
N ALA A 18 -8.20 36.23 -10.24
CA ALA A 18 -7.81 36.41 -11.63
C ALA A 18 -8.97 36.90 -12.52
N ALA A 19 -10.20 36.59 -12.14
CA ALA A 19 -11.39 36.92 -12.89
C ALA A 19 -12.04 38.25 -12.43
N LEU A 20 -11.97 38.56 -11.14
CA LEU A 20 -12.27 39.82 -10.46
C LEU A 20 -11.15 40.84 -10.66
N ALA A 21 -10.00 40.40 -11.15
CA ALA A 21 -9.03 41.30 -11.72
C ALA A 21 -9.64 42.02 -12.96
N ALA A 22 -10.52 41.35 -13.71
CA ALA A 22 -11.26 42.00 -14.78
C ALA A 22 -12.46 42.85 -14.28
N GLY A 23 -12.79 42.79 -12.99
CA GLY A 23 -13.82 43.61 -12.36
C GLY A 23 -13.72 43.59 -10.82
N ALA A 24 -13.33 44.71 -10.21
CA ALA A 24 -12.99 44.79 -8.79
C ALA A 24 -14.21 44.83 -7.82
N VAL A 25 -14.13 43.99 -6.77
CA VAL A 25 -14.83 43.97 -5.46
C VAL A 25 -15.89 42.87 -5.30
N VAL A 26 -15.57 41.81 -4.54
CA VAL A 26 -16.55 40.85 -3.96
C VAL A 26 -16.52 40.95 -2.43
N LEU A 27 -17.69 41.12 -1.83
CA LEU A 27 -17.90 41.10 -0.38
C LEU A 27 -18.07 39.66 0.13
N PRO A 28 -17.60 39.30 1.33
CA PRO A 28 -17.90 38.00 1.94
C PRO A 28 -19.39 37.90 2.37
N PRO A 29 -19.98 36.69 2.46
CA PRO A 29 -21.34 36.50 2.94
C PRO A 29 -21.49 36.92 4.41
N ARG A 30 -22.57 37.67 4.71
CA ARG A 30 -22.92 38.17 6.04
C ARG A 30 -23.02 37.05 7.08
N SER A 31 -22.36 37.22 8.24
CA SER A 31 -22.66 36.49 9.48
C SER A 31 -23.82 37.14 10.25
N GLU A 32 -24.44 36.35 11.11
CA GLU A 32 -25.77 36.56 11.73
C GLU A 32 -25.95 37.87 12.56
N ALA A 33 -27.16 38.43 12.38
CA ALA A 33 -27.97 39.33 13.23
C ALA A 33 -27.30 40.27 14.26
N ALA A 34 -27.41 41.58 14.02
CA ALA A 34 -27.24 42.63 15.03
C ALA A 34 -28.57 42.94 15.77
N PRO A 35 -28.55 43.24 17.09
CA PRO A 35 -29.75 43.61 17.86
C PRO A 35 -30.16 45.09 17.68
N THR A 36 -31.47 45.34 17.82
CA THR A 36 -32.14 46.65 17.67
C THR A 36 -31.90 47.63 18.85
N PRO A 37 -31.88 48.96 18.60
CA PRO A 37 -31.60 49.97 19.64
C PRO A 37 -32.84 50.50 20.36
N ALA A 38 -32.71 50.78 21.66
CA ALA A 38 -33.71 51.50 22.46
C ALA A 38 -33.07 52.56 23.38
N GLN A 39 -33.47 53.84 23.19
CA GLN A 39 -33.77 54.91 24.17
C GLN A 39 -32.67 55.31 25.22
N ARG A 40 -32.38 56.58 25.61
CA ARG A 40 -33.10 57.88 25.72
C ARG A 40 -32.12 59.05 26.09
N LEU A 41 -32.49 60.30 25.70
CA LEU A 41 -32.56 61.63 26.39
C LEU A 41 -31.63 61.95 27.62
N ASN A 42 -31.14 63.17 27.96
CA ASN A 42 -31.60 64.58 27.78
C ASN A 42 -30.54 65.61 28.34
N VAL A 43 -30.74 66.93 28.09
CA VAL A 43 -30.39 68.18 28.87
C VAL A 43 -29.60 69.30 28.11
N ILE A 44 -30.16 70.53 28.20
CA ILE A 44 -29.92 71.89 27.61
C ILE A 44 -29.35 72.82 28.74
N PRO A 45 -28.53 73.91 28.58
CA PRO A 45 -28.87 75.19 27.87
C PRO A 45 -27.77 76.12 27.27
N ASP A 46 -28.30 77.10 26.48
CA ASP A 46 -27.79 78.30 25.74
C ASP A 46 -26.87 79.29 26.54
N PRO A 47 -26.21 80.35 25.97
CA PRO A 47 -26.73 81.27 24.92
C PRO A 47 -25.78 81.80 23.81
N TRP A 48 -26.35 81.90 22.60
CA TRP A 48 -26.39 83.04 21.64
C TRP A 48 -25.14 83.85 21.20
N LEU A 49 -25.02 83.99 19.86
CA LEU A 49 -24.61 85.18 19.09
C LEU A 49 -23.13 85.64 19.01
N GLY A 50 -22.17 84.77 19.35
CA GLY A 50 -20.74 85.01 19.07
C GLY A 50 -20.22 84.61 17.66
N PRO A 51 -20.59 83.45 17.07
CA PRO A 51 -19.74 82.83 16.04
C PRO A 51 -20.00 83.26 14.58
N VAL A 52 -21.05 84.04 14.30
CA VAL A 52 -21.42 84.40 12.90
C VAL A 52 -20.45 85.43 12.28
N ILE A 53 -19.69 86.16 13.10
CA ILE A 53 -18.72 87.16 12.61
C ILE A 53 -17.29 86.58 12.50
N ASP A 54 -16.95 85.52 13.23
CA ASP A 54 -15.63 84.87 13.16
C ASP A 54 -15.52 83.85 12.01
N ASP A 55 -16.63 83.23 11.58
CA ASP A 55 -16.60 82.13 10.60
C ASP A 55 -16.39 82.58 9.14
N LEU A 56 -16.67 83.85 8.81
CA LEU A 56 -16.39 84.43 7.48
C LEU A 56 -14.90 84.76 7.26
N GLY A 57 -14.09 84.79 8.33
CA GLY A 57 -12.64 85.05 8.25
C GLY A 57 -11.77 83.81 8.05
N GLN A 58 -12.31 82.59 8.17
CA GLN A 58 -11.51 81.34 8.25
C GLN A 58 -11.66 80.37 7.05
N GLY A 59 -12.24 80.80 5.93
CA GLY A 59 -12.24 80.00 4.69
C GLY A 59 -13.07 78.71 4.74
N ARG A 60 -14.16 78.67 5.51
CA ARG A 60 -15.08 77.53 5.54
C ARG A 60 -15.89 77.42 4.23
N PRO A 61 -16.21 76.20 3.76
CA PRO A 61 -16.97 75.99 2.52
C PRO A 61 -18.41 76.51 2.63
N LEU A 62 -18.86 77.17 1.56
CA LEU A 62 -20.16 77.85 1.44
C LEU A 62 -21.37 76.96 1.80
N GLY A 63 -21.23 75.64 1.65
CA GLY A 63 -22.29 74.66 1.94
C GLY A 63 -22.70 74.58 3.42
N ARG A 64 -21.79 74.84 4.38
CA ARG A 64 -22.17 74.95 5.80
C ARG A 64 -22.83 76.28 6.12
N LEU A 65 -22.37 77.36 5.49
CA LEU A 65 -22.96 78.69 5.64
C LEU A 65 -24.42 78.73 5.14
N LEU A 66 -24.72 77.97 4.08
CA LEU A 66 -26.07 77.80 3.55
C LEU A 66 -26.95 76.90 4.44
N LYS A 67 -26.39 75.89 5.12
CA LYS A 67 -27.10 74.99 6.03
C LYS A 67 -27.66 75.73 7.26
N ASP A 68 -26.91 76.69 7.79
CA ASP A 68 -27.30 77.45 8.98
C ASP A 68 -28.27 78.62 8.66
N VAL A 69 -28.30 79.09 7.40
CA VAL A 69 -29.16 80.20 6.96
C VAL A 69 -30.46 79.72 6.30
N LEU A 70 -30.47 78.56 5.63
CA LEU A 70 -31.62 78.09 4.84
C LEU A 70 -32.50 77.03 5.51
N CYS A 71 -32.14 76.51 6.70
CA CYS A 71 -32.94 75.52 7.43
C CYS A 71 -33.42 75.99 8.82
N PRO A 72 -34.19 77.10 8.97
CA PRO A 72 -35.03 77.29 10.16
C PRO A 72 -36.26 76.34 10.14
N PRO A 73 -36.89 76.05 11.29
CA PRO A 73 -38.06 75.17 11.34
C PRO A 73 -39.18 75.69 10.44
N VAL A 74 -39.62 74.82 9.53
CA VAL A 74 -40.45 75.12 8.36
C VAL A 74 -41.85 75.57 8.79
N GLY A 75 -42.19 76.82 8.43
CA GLY A 75 -43.52 77.39 8.57
C GLY A 75 -43.80 78.60 7.67
N GLU A 76 -42.79 79.35 7.20
CA GLU A 76 -43.01 80.66 6.56
C GLU A 76 -42.30 80.89 5.22
N VAL A 77 -41.76 79.85 4.56
CA VAL A 77 -41.00 80.03 3.30
C VAL A 77 -41.90 80.13 2.06
N ASP A 78 -43.14 79.65 2.14
CA ASP A 78 -44.08 79.61 1.00
C ASP A 78 -44.58 81.02 0.57
N GLU A 79 -44.55 82.01 1.48
CA GLU A 79 -44.95 83.39 1.17
C GLU A 79 -43.87 84.19 0.42
N LEU A 80 -42.59 83.82 0.52
CA LEU A 80 -41.50 84.63 -0.04
C LEU A 80 -41.21 84.37 -1.54
N VAL A 81 -41.64 83.22 -2.08
CA VAL A 81 -41.25 82.76 -3.44
C VAL A 81 -42.40 82.87 -4.46
N SER A 82 -43.62 83.19 -4.02
CA SER A 82 -44.81 83.28 -4.88
C SER A 82 -44.81 84.47 -5.87
N GLY A 83 -43.86 85.40 -5.75
CA GLY A 83 -43.83 86.65 -6.52
C GLY A 83 -42.84 86.75 -7.68
N VAL A 84 -41.98 85.75 -7.94
CA VAL A 84 -40.91 85.85 -8.97
C VAL A 84 -41.06 84.78 -10.06
N PRO A 85 -41.43 85.17 -11.30
CA PRO A 85 -41.50 84.24 -12.43
C PRO A 85 -40.10 83.66 -12.76
N GLY A 86 -39.97 82.33 -12.75
CA GLY A 86 -38.73 81.61 -13.10
C GLY A 86 -38.02 80.87 -11.97
N LEU A 87 -38.45 81.02 -10.71
CA LEU A 87 -37.90 80.30 -9.54
C LEU A 87 -38.74 79.10 -9.08
N GLN A 88 -39.90 78.86 -9.71
CA GLN A 88 -40.83 77.77 -9.33
C GLN A 88 -40.32 76.36 -9.74
N ASP A 89 -39.37 76.25 -10.67
CA ASP A 89 -38.77 74.95 -11.04
C ASP A 89 -37.63 74.53 -10.07
N LEU A 90 -37.17 75.43 -9.20
CA LEU A 90 -36.13 75.15 -8.20
C LEU A 90 -36.70 74.67 -6.86
N THR A 91 -38.00 74.90 -6.57
CA THR A 91 -38.62 74.49 -5.31
C THR A 91 -38.74 72.96 -5.19
N GLY A 92 -38.97 72.24 -6.29
CA GLY A 92 -38.96 70.77 -6.31
C GLY A 92 -37.58 70.14 -6.02
N ILE A 93 -36.49 70.86 -6.30
CA ILE A 93 -35.11 70.43 -5.97
C ILE A 93 -34.75 70.82 -4.53
N LEU A 94 -35.28 71.95 -4.04
CA LEU A 94 -35.00 72.46 -2.69
C LEU A 94 -35.85 71.81 -1.59
N GLU A 95 -37.11 71.46 -1.81
CA GLU A 95 -37.97 70.81 -0.79
C GLU A 95 -37.54 69.38 -0.45
N THR A 96 -36.92 68.66 -1.38
CA THR A 96 -36.33 67.33 -1.11
C THR A 96 -34.81 67.33 -0.94
N GLY A 97 -34.11 68.42 -1.28
CA GLY A 97 -32.64 68.47 -1.35
C GLY A 97 -31.93 69.43 -0.38
N ALA A 98 -32.56 70.52 0.08
CA ALA A 98 -31.82 71.64 0.69
C ALA A 98 -31.26 71.37 2.11
N CYS A 99 -31.87 70.49 2.92
CA CYS A 99 -31.32 70.14 4.24
C CYS A 99 -30.49 68.83 4.25
N ASN A 100 -30.22 68.24 3.07
CA ASN A 100 -29.33 67.07 2.87
C ASN A 100 -27.96 67.47 2.25
N LEU A 101 -27.44 68.66 2.57
CA LEU A 101 -26.20 69.18 1.97
C LEU A 101 -24.91 68.39 2.29
N ASP A 102 -24.94 67.42 3.22
CA ASP A 102 -23.80 66.51 3.42
C ASP A 102 -23.60 65.54 2.23
N VAL A 103 -24.57 65.48 1.29
CA VAL A 103 -24.51 64.67 0.05
C VAL A 103 -23.66 65.32 -1.07
N LEU A 104 -23.24 66.59 -0.93
CA LEU A 104 -22.59 67.36 -2.00
C LEU A 104 -21.11 67.71 -1.75
N ASP A 105 -20.37 66.85 -1.05
CA ASP A 105 -18.93 67.06 -0.85
C ASP A 105 -18.13 66.36 -1.95
N TYR A 106 -17.65 67.18 -2.90
CA TYR A 106 -16.85 66.76 -4.06
C TYR A 106 -15.45 67.37 -3.95
N SER A 107 -14.42 66.58 -4.21
CA SER A 107 -13.04 67.06 -4.29
C SER A 107 -12.23 66.25 -5.28
N TYR A 108 -11.08 66.76 -5.67
CA TYR A 108 -10.05 66.00 -6.38
C TYR A 108 -8.91 65.67 -5.45
N HIS A 109 -8.51 64.42 -5.45
CA HIS A 109 -7.27 63.95 -4.84
C HIS A 109 -6.22 63.82 -5.92
N THR A 110 -5.08 64.48 -5.75
CA THR A 110 -3.99 64.43 -6.73
C THR A 110 -2.70 64.02 -6.06
N GLU A 111 -1.96 63.13 -6.72
CA GLU A 111 -0.62 62.74 -6.31
C GLU A 111 0.37 62.94 -7.45
N PHE A 112 1.50 63.61 -7.20
CA PHE A 112 2.56 63.80 -8.18
C PHE A 112 3.89 63.24 -7.66
N ARG A 113 4.59 62.46 -8.49
CA ARG A 113 5.90 61.91 -8.15
C ARG A 113 7.02 62.82 -8.66
N ARG A 114 7.75 63.43 -7.73
CA ARG A 114 8.96 64.20 -8.05
C ARG A 114 10.06 63.30 -8.60
N LYS A 115 11.06 63.93 -9.25
CA LYS A 115 12.25 63.22 -9.75
C LYS A 115 13.07 62.54 -8.65
N ASP A 116 12.99 63.02 -7.41
CA ASP A 116 13.65 62.41 -6.25
C ASP A 116 12.84 61.26 -5.63
N GLY A 117 11.67 60.94 -6.19
CA GLY A 117 10.77 59.89 -5.72
C GLY A 117 9.77 60.32 -4.65
N SER A 118 9.88 61.54 -4.11
CA SER A 118 8.91 62.06 -3.14
C SER A 118 7.55 62.33 -3.79
N LEU A 119 6.47 62.21 -3.00
CA LEU A 119 5.10 62.45 -3.45
C LEU A 119 4.59 63.81 -2.98
N VAL A 120 3.94 64.55 -3.88
CA VAL A 120 3.13 65.73 -3.58
C VAL A 120 1.68 65.31 -3.59
N VAL A 121 1.00 65.45 -2.46
CA VAL A 121 -0.42 65.06 -2.31
C VAL A 121 -1.25 66.30 -2.04
N LYS A 122 -2.33 66.50 -2.80
CA LYS A 122 -3.24 67.65 -2.65
C LYS A 122 -4.69 67.18 -2.73
N ASN A 123 -5.55 67.79 -1.91
CA ASN A 123 -7.01 67.67 -2.00
C ASN A 123 -7.58 69.03 -2.38
N VAL A 124 -8.29 69.11 -3.51
CA VAL A 124 -8.84 70.34 -4.05
C VAL A 124 -10.37 70.24 -4.07
N PRO A 125 -11.11 71.06 -3.29
CA PRO A 125 -12.56 71.08 -3.35
C PRO A 125 -13.06 71.38 -4.77
N ALA A 126 -14.13 70.71 -5.18
CA ALA A 126 -14.71 70.81 -6.52
C ALA A 126 -16.18 71.22 -6.46
N ILE A 127 -16.66 71.84 -7.53
CA ILE A 127 -18.08 72.14 -7.73
C ILE A 127 -18.54 71.36 -8.96
N VAL A 128 -19.68 70.66 -8.83
CA VAL A 128 -20.28 69.90 -9.94
C VAL A 128 -20.52 70.80 -11.15
N ASN A 129 -20.19 70.31 -12.35
CA ASN A 129 -20.27 71.01 -13.63
C ASN A 129 -19.40 72.27 -13.76
N VAL A 130 -18.47 72.52 -12.83
CA VAL A 130 -17.51 73.62 -12.91
C VAL A 130 -16.09 73.07 -13.10
N PRO A 131 -15.39 73.45 -14.18
CA PRO A 131 -13.99 73.07 -14.36
C PRO A 131 -13.13 73.58 -13.19
N THR A 132 -12.47 72.65 -12.51
CA THR A 132 -11.55 72.93 -11.40
C THR A 132 -10.12 72.81 -11.92
N LEU A 133 -9.33 73.89 -11.78
CA LEU A 133 -7.93 73.88 -12.16
C LEU A 133 -7.11 73.16 -11.09
N LEU A 134 -6.40 72.11 -11.47
CA LEU A 134 -5.58 71.29 -10.58
C LEU A 134 -4.10 71.55 -10.85
N ASN A 135 -3.45 72.14 -9.85
CA ASN A 135 -1.99 72.21 -9.77
C ASN A 135 -1.50 70.98 -9.01
N VAL A 136 -0.82 70.06 -9.70
CA VAL A 136 -0.37 68.79 -9.12
C VAL A 136 1.10 68.79 -8.71
N ASP A 137 1.92 69.64 -9.32
CA ASP A 137 3.36 69.70 -9.06
C ASP A 137 3.75 70.91 -8.20
N ASP A 138 5.02 71.33 -8.26
CA ASP A 138 5.56 72.47 -7.52
C ASP A 138 5.50 73.78 -8.33
N ASP A 139 5.15 73.73 -9.63
CA ASP A 139 5.02 74.92 -10.46
C ASP A 139 3.72 75.66 -10.10
N PRO A 140 3.65 76.99 -10.21
CA PRO A 140 2.45 77.76 -9.84
C PRO A 140 1.29 77.60 -10.86
N GLY A 141 1.53 76.94 -11.99
CA GLY A 141 0.52 76.66 -13.01
C GLY A 141 -0.47 75.59 -12.55
N ALA A 142 -1.59 75.48 -13.27
CA ALA A 142 -2.40 74.27 -13.21
C ALA A 142 -2.01 73.40 -14.41
N GLU A 143 -1.91 72.09 -14.21
CA GLU A 143 -1.57 71.12 -15.25
C GLU A 143 -2.82 70.41 -15.78
N PHE A 144 -3.90 70.38 -14.99
CA PHE A 144 -5.18 69.81 -15.39
C PHE A 144 -6.34 70.78 -15.19
N ALA A 145 -7.35 70.64 -16.04
CA ALA A 145 -8.71 71.12 -15.79
C ALA A 145 -9.62 69.90 -15.64
N ALA A 146 -10.18 69.71 -14.45
CA ALA A 146 -11.02 68.56 -14.14
C ALA A 146 -12.48 68.99 -13.88
N THR A 147 -13.44 68.28 -14.48
CA THR A 147 -14.87 68.53 -14.30
C THR A 147 -15.59 67.26 -13.87
N ILE A 148 -16.28 67.29 -12.73
CA ILE A 148 -17.22 66.26 -12.28
C ILE A 148 -18.60 66.64 -12.80
N ARG A 149 -19.26 65.76 -13.54
CA ARG A 149 -20.65 65.90 -13.98
C ARG A 149 -21.48 64.80 -13.34
N VAL A 150 -22.60 65.17 -12.75
CA VAL A 150 -23.58 64.22 -12.22
C VAL A 150 -24.74 64.19 -13.20
N LEU A 151 -24.83 63.12 -14.00
CA LEU A 151 -25.92 62.94 -14.97
C LEU A 151 -27.16 62.32 -14.31
N GLY A 152 -26.91 61.52 -13.27
CA GLY A 152 -27.91 60.92 -12.39
C GLY A 152 -27.25 60.50 -11.08
N ILE A 153 -28.06 60.07 -10.10
CA ILE A 153 -27.55 59.50 -8.83
C ILE A 153 -26.81 58.17 -9.05
N ASP A 154 -27.03 57.55 -10.20
CA ASP A 154 -26.50 56.29 -10.70
C ASP A 154 -25.43 56.47 -11.79
N GLN A 155 -25.16 57.71 -12.24
CA GLN A 155 -24.19 57.96 -13.30
C GLN A 155 -23.40 59.25 -13.06
N MET A 156 -22.09 59.10 -12.89
CA MET A 156 -21.15 60.20 -12.67
C MET A 156 -20.05 60.17 -13.72
N VAL A 157 -19.67 61.35 -14.20
CA VAL A 157 -18.63 61.50 -15.23
C VAL A 157 -17.53 62.39 -14.68
N VAL A 158 -16.28 61.95 -14.81
CA VAL A 158 -15.10 62.75 -14.53
C VAL A 158 -14.36 62.96 -15.83
N GLN A 159 -14.22 64.22 -16.23
CA GLN A 159 -13.39 64.61 -17.37
C GLN A 159 -12.18 65.37 -16.85
N ILE A 160 -10.99 64.94 -17.24
CA ILE A 160 -9.70 65.54 -16.88
C ILE A 160 -8.97 65.84 -18.18
N ASP A 161 -8.85 67.12 -18.49
CA ASP A 161 -8.08 67.60 -19.63
C ASP A 161 -6.76 68.17 -19.16
N ARG A 162 -5.68 67.80 -19.83
CA ARG A 162 -4.38 68.39 -19.58
C ARG A 162 -4.34 69.80 -20.18
N VAL A 163 -4.18 70.81 -19.34
CA VAL A 163 -3.99 72.19 -19.79
C VAL A 163 -2.50 72.38 -20.07
N GLY A 164 -2.17 72.70 -21.33
CA GLY A 164 -0.78 73.05 -21.67
C GLY A 164 -0.33 74.28 -20.88
N PRO A 165 0.99 74.49 -20.69
CA PRO A 165 1.47 75.68 -20.02
C PRO A 165 0.91 76.91 -20.75
N ILE A 166 0.12 77.72 -20.05
CA ILE A 166 -0.53 78.94 -20.58
C ILE A 166 0.53 79.90 -21.19
N LEU A 167 1.82 79.69 -20.89
CA LEU A 167 2.96 80.52 -21.29
C LEU A 167 4.09 79.76 -22.04
N GLY A 168 3.89 78.52 -22.52
CA GLY A 168 4.96 77.66 -23.09
C GLY A 168 4.81 77.23 -24.56
N ASP A 169 5.83 76.56 -25.10
CA ASP A 169 6.05 76.14 -26.51
C ASP A 169 5.09 75.06 -27.08
N GLY A 170 3.95 74.83 -26.43
CA GLY A 170 2.94 73.86 -26.87
C GLY A 170 3.31 72.39 -26.69
N VAL A 171 4.48 72.07 -26.14
CA VAL A 171 4.91 70.67 -25.90
C VAL A 171 4.53 70.25 -24.48
N LEU A 172 3.66 69.23 -24.38
CA LEU A 172 3.28 68.63 -23.10
C LEU A 172 4.44 67.78 -22.55
N LYS A 173 5.08 68.24 -21.47
CA LYS A 173 6.16 67.50 -20.78
C LYS A 173 5.66 66.19 -20.14
N PRO A 174 6.48 65.16 -19.87
CA PRO A 174 6.02 64.03 -19.06
C PRO A 174 5.54 64.48 -17.68
N LEU A 175 4.35 64.02 -17.25
CA LEU A 175 3.74 64.40 -15.97
C LEU A 175 3.32 63.14 -15.18
N PRO A 176 4.19 62.59 -14.32
CA PRO A 176 3.89 61.41 -13.49
C PRO A 176 2.94 61.76 -12.34
N ALA A 177 1.66 61.84 -12.66
CA ALA A 177 0.61 62.22 -11.73
C ALA A 177 -0.55 61.22 -11.70
N SER A 178 -1.27 61.17 -10.58
CA SER A 178 -2.57 60.53 -10.40
C SER A 178 -3.59 61.60 -10.07
N VAL A 179 -4.80 61.45 -10.60
CA VAL A 179 -5.93 62.34 -10.36
C VAL A 179 -7.16 61.47 -10.14
N GLU A 180 -7.78 61.60 -8.96
CA GLU A 180 -9.00 60.91 -8.57
C GLU A 180 -10.06 61.94 -8.18
N ALA A 181 -11.30 61.74 -8.62
CA ALA A 181 -12.45 62.44 -8.06
C ALA A 181 -12.90 61.71 -6.80
N VAL A 182 -13.09 62.45 -5.71
CA VAL A 182 -13.58 61.97 -4.42
C VAL A 182 -14.97 62.53 -4.18
N ILE A 183 -15.93 61.65 -3.95
CA ILE A 183 -17.35 61.98 -3.84
C ILE A 183 -17.91 61.37 -2.55
N ALA A 184 -18.73 62.12 -1.83
CA ALA A 184 -19.54 61.59 -0.73
C ALA A 184 -20.48 60.49 -1.23
N ASP A 185 -20.74 59.47 -0.41
CA ASP A 185 -21.71 58.42 -0.76
C ASP A 185 -23.08 59.04 -1.17
N PRO A 186 -23.48 58.92 -2.46
CA PRO A 186 -24.73 59.50 -2.96
C PRO A 186 -25.96 58.71 -2.51
N SER A 187 -25.77 57.52 -1.92
CA SER A 187 -26.81 56.53 -1.68
C SER A 187 -27.47 56.58 -0.30
N LYS A 188 -27.14 57.60 0.51
CA LYS A 188 -27.62 57.73 1.89
C LYS A 188 -27.26 56.54 2.79
N GLY A 189 -26.05 55.99 2.63
CA GLY A 189 -25.52 54.94 3.49
C GLY A 189 -25.84 53.51 3.02
N SER A 190 -26.32 53.33 1.79
CA SER A 190 -26.46 51.98 1.23
C SER A 190 -25.10 51.38 0.84
N LEU A 191 -24.13 52.23 0.48
CA LEU A 191 -22.75 51.81 0.34
C LEU A 191 -22.17 51.50 1.72
N PRO A 192 -21.30 50.48 1.84
CA PRO A 192 -20.72 50.10 3.12
C PRO A 192 -19.75 51.14 3.69
N ARG A 193 -19.46 52.23 2.97
CA ARG A 193 -18.44 53.26 3.26
C ARG A 193 -18.93 54.65 2.86
N LYS A 194 -18.29 55.70 3.40
CA LYS A 194 -18.75 57.10 3.29
C LYS A 194 -18.29 57.86 2.04
N ARG A 195 -17.22 57.40 1.38
CA ARG A 195 -16.59 58.07 0.23
C ARG A 195 -16.37 57.09 -0.91
N ILE A 196 -16.43 57.61 -2.13
CA ILE A 196 -16.02 56.94 -3.37
C ILE A 196 -14.88 57.76 -3.97
N ALA A 197 -13.79 57.13 -4.38
CA ALA A 197 -12.75 57.76 -5.20
C ALA A 197 -12.52 56.97 -6.49
N TYR A 198 -12.41 57.65 -7.62
CA TYR A 198 -12.12 57.02 -8.91
C TYR A 198 -11.41 57.98 -9.86
N GLY A 199 -10.58 57.44 -10.75
CA GLY A 199 -9.83 58.23 -11.72
C GLY A 199 -8.70 57.43 -12.36
N PHE A 200 -7.54 58.06 -12.52
CA PHE A 200 -6.35 57.42 -13.07
C PHE A 200 -5.11 57.57 -12.18
N ASP A 201 -4.21 56.60 -12.29
CA ASP A 201 -2.85 56.66 -11.77
C ASP A 201 -1.84 56.47 -12.91
N ALA A 202 -1.11 57.53 -13.24
CA ALA A 202 -0.04 57.55 -14.22
C ALA A 202 1.31 57.96 -13.60
N LYS A 203 1.51 57.76 -12.28
CA LYS A 203 2.75 58.13 -11.57
C LYS A 203 4.00 57.40 -12.07
N ASP A 204 3.84 56.28 -12.75
CA ASP A 204 4.92 55.50 -13.35
C ASP A 204 5.17 55.88 -14.83
N SER A 205 4.39 56.82 -15.38
CA SER A 205 4.49 57.25 -16.78
C SER A 205 4.13 58.73 -16.95
N SER A 206 3.58 59.13 -18.10
CA SER A 206 3.00 60.46 -18.29
C SER A 206 1.49 60.35 -18.26
N ALA A 207 0.86 61.24 -17.51
CA ALA A 207 -0.59 61.41 -17.52
C ALA A 207 -1.14 61.60 -18.94
N PRO A 208 -2.34 61.07 -19.22
CA PRO A 208 -3.05 61.25 -20.49
C PRO A 208 -3.28 62.74 -20.80
N THR A 209 -3.40 63.06 -22.08
CA THR A 209 -3.76 64.42 -22.51
C THR A 209 -5.23 64.72 -22.26
N GLN A 210 -6.09 63.70 -22.41
CA GLN A 210 -7.48 63.75 -22.03
C GLN A 210 -7.87 62.42 -21.42
N TRP A 211 -8.65 62.48 -20.36
CA TRP A 211 -9.18 61.33 -19.66
C TRP A 211 -10.63 61.57 -19.31
N GLU A 212 -11.49 60.64 -19.65
CA GLU A 212 -12.88 60.63 -19.25
C GLU A 212 -13.17 59.29 -18.59
N THR A 213 -13.76 59.30 -17.40
CA THR A 213 -14.28 58.11 -16.74
C THR A 213 -15.76 58.30 -16.47
N VAL A 214 -16.55 57.30 -16.87
CA VAL A 214 -17.96 57.20 -16.55
C VAL A 214 -18.12 56.11 -15.51
N LEU A 215 -18.50 56.50 -14.30
CA LEU A 215 -18.89 55.61 -13.22
C LEU A 215 -20.41 55.39 -13.28
N ARG A 216 -20.84 54.15 -13.45
CA ARG A 216 -22.23 53.70 -13.35
C ARG A 216 -22.43 52.93 -12.05
N LEU A 217 -23.46 53.30 -11.32
CA LEU A 217 -23.87 52.74 -10.04
C LEU A 217 -25.38 52.48 -10.09
N THR A 218 -25.79 51.36 -10.67
CA THR A 218 -27.22 51.02 -10.79
C THR A 218 -27.67 50.17 -9.60
N ASP A 219 -28.94 50.32 -9.20
CA ASP A 219 -29.61 49.54 -8.14
C ASP A 219 -29.13 49.77 -6.69
N VAL A 220 -28.40 50.85 -6.46
CA VAL A 220 -27.88 51.26 -5.14
C VAL A 220 -28.97 51.74 -4.17
N PHE A 221 -30.20 52.00 -4.63
CA PHE A 221 -31.25 52.69 -3.85
C PHE A 221 -32.35 51.76 -3.31
N GLY A 222 -31.96 50.60 -2.76
CA GLY A 222 -32.88 49.66 -2.11
C GLY A 222 -33.72 48.81 -3.06
N SER A 223 -33.31 48.70 -4.33
CA SER A 223 -33.87 47.73 -5.27
C SER A 223 -33.47 46.31 -4.84
N PRO A 224 -34.31 45.28 -5.04
CA PRO A 224 -33.91 43.87 -4.91
C PRO A 224 -32.92 43.41 -6.00
N ASP A 225 -32.64 44.24 -7.00
CA ASP A 225 -31.75 43.93 -8.11
C ASP A 225 -30.25 43.95 -7.69
N PRO A 226 -29.38 43.16 -8.35
CA PRO A 226 -27.95 43.10 -8.04
C PRO A 226 -27.27 44.46 -8.29
N LEU A 227 -26.31 44.81 -7.43
CA LEU A 227 -25.52 46.03 -7.56
C LEU A 227 -24.70 45.99 -8.84
N LYS A 228 -24.91 46.95 -9.75
CA LYS A 228 -24.12 47.05 -10.99
C LYS A 228 -23.14 48.22 -10.89
N LEU A 229 -21.85 47.90 -10.96
CA LEU A 229 -20.74 48.84 -11.01
C LEU A 229 -20.14 48.82 -12.43
N GLY A 230 -20.34 49.87 -13.19
CA GLY A 230 -19.71 50.03 -14.50
C GLY A 230 -18.66 51.14 -14.48
N VAL A 231 -17.49 50.88 -15.04
CA VAL A 231 -16.46 51.89 -15.27
C VAL A 231 -16.09 51.86 -16.74
N ASP A 232 -16.53 52.86 -17.50
CA ASP A 232 -15.94 53.11 -18.81
C ASP A 232 -14.88 54.17 -18.67
N PHE A 233 -13.78 54.03 -19.40
CA PHE A 233 -12.89 55.16 -19.64
C PHE A 233 -12.56 55.34 -21.10
N ASN A 234 -12.30 56.59 -21.45
CA ASN A 234 -11.81 57.03 -22.73
C ASN A 234 -10.59 57.92 -22.50
N GLN A 235 -9.50 57.67 -23.23
CA GLN A 235 -8.27 58.42 -23.05
C GLN A 235 -7.58 58.74 -24.38
N THR A 236 -6.85 59.85 -24.38
CA THR A 236 -5.91 60.18 -25.45
C THR A 236 -4.55 60.52 -24.87
N GLY A 237 -3.50 60.26 -25.67
CA GLY A 237 -2.14 60.73 -25.39
C GLY A 237 -1.34 59.92 -24.36
N ALA A 238 -1.94 58.96 -23.65
CA ALA A 238 -1.16 58.05 -22.81
C ALA A 238 -0.43 57.00 -23.67
N THR A 239 0.89 56.94 -23.53
CA THR A 239 1.77 56.01 -24.29
C THR A 239 2.52 55.02 -23.39
N GLY A 240 2.46 55.21 -22.07
CA GLY A 240 3.04 54.32 -21.08
C GLY A 240 2.00 53.79 -20.08
N PRO A 241 2.44 53.10 -19.01
CA PRO A 241 1.53 52.48 -18.06
C PRO A 241 0.58 53.47 -17.38
N VAL A 242 -0.72 53.17 -17.41
CA VAL A 242 -1.76 53.95 -16.71
C VAL A 242 -2.70 52.97 -16.04
N ALA A 243 -3.04 53.23 -14.78
CA ALA A 243 -4.08 52.49 -14.08
C ALA A 243 -5.38 53.27 -13.99
N VAL A 244 -6.50 52.58 -14.19
CA VAL A 244 -7.82 53.05 -13.75
C VAL A 244 -7.94 52.68 -12.28
N THR A 245 -8.27 53.63 -11.42
CA THR A 245 -8.45 53.39 -9.99
C THR A 245 -9.89 53.61 -9.58
N GLY A 246 -10.36 52.81 -8.62
CA GLY A 246 -11.70 52.92 -8.05
C GLY A 246 -11.72 52.33 -6.64
N GLU A 247 -12.24 53.06 -5.67
CA GLU A 247 -12.30 52.61 -4.29
C GLU A 247 -13.42 53.30 -3.50
N ILE A 248 -13.86 52.65 -2.43
CA ILE A 248 -14.75 53.18 -1.41
C ILE A 248 -14.08 53.07 -0.04
N TYR A 249 -14.21 54.10 0.80
CA TYR A 249 -13.47 54.15 2.08
C TYR A 249 -14.16 55.04 3.12
N ASN A 250 -13.75 54.86 4.38
CA ASN A 250 -14.08 55.75 5.48
C ASN A 250 -12.94 56.77 5.67
N PRO A 251 -13.21 58.08 5.67
CA PRO A 251 -12.19 59.08 5.95
C PRO A 251 -11.71 58.94 7.40
N ASP A 252 -10.42 59.11 7.62
CA ASP A 252 -9.85 59.16 8.97
C ASP A 252 -10.11 60.54 9.64
N SER A 253 -9.61 60.72 10.86
CA SER A 253 -9.77 61.98 11.61
C SER A 253 -9.12 63.20 10.95
N SER A 254 -8.18 63.01 10.02
CA SER A 254 -7.54 64.09 9.26
C SER A 254 -8.29 64.44 7.97
N ASN A 255 -9.28 63.62 7.57
CA ASN A 255 -9.91 63.61 6.25
C ASN A 255 -8.92 63.42 5.07
N LEU A 256 -7.64 63.17 5.33
CA LEU A 256 -6.62 62.86 4.33
C LEU A 256 -6.34 61.35 4.26
N GLY A 257 -6.44 60.65 5.39
CA GLY A 257 -6.24 59.20 5.44
C GLY A 257 -7.50 58.42 5.09
N ARG A 258 -7.31 57.24 4.51
CA ARG A 258 -8.36 56.32 4.08
C ARG A 258 -8.34 55.09 4.98
N ARG A 259 -9.47 54.77 5.64
CA ARG A 259 -9.68 53.57 6.46
C ARG A 259 -10.74 52.66 5.85
N ASP A 260 -10.74 51.40 6.26
CA ASP A 260 -11.69 50.38 5.81
C ASP A 260 -11.86 50.35 4.29
N ARG A 261 -10.75 50.40 3.56
CA ARG A 261 -10.71 50.61 2.12
C ARG A 261 -11.22 49.39 1.38
N ILE A 262 -12.09 49.57 0.39
CA ILE A 262 -12.47 48.53 -0.55
C ILE A 262 -12.29 49.11 -1.95
N GLY A 263 -11.39 48.55 -2.75
CA GLY A 263 -11.16 49.10 -4.07
C GLY A 263 -10.20 48.29 -4.91
N GLY A 264 -9.93 48.80 -6.11
CA GLY A 264 -8.98 48.19 -7.02
C GLY A 264 -8.38 49.17 -8.02
N ALA A 265 -7.38 48.67 -8.73
CA ALA A 265 -6.70 49.36 -9.79
C ALA A 265 -6.44 48.38 -10.93
N VAL A 266 -6.78 48.78 -12.16
CA VAL A 266 -6.52 48.03 -13.39
C VAL A 266 -5.46 48.80 -14.17
N ARG A 267 -4.20 48.36 -14.09
CA ARG A 267 -3.04 48.97 -14.75
C ARG A 267 -2.83 48.36 -16.13
N PHE A 268 -2.94 49.19 -17.15
CA PHE A 268 -2.65 48.80 -18.52
C PHE A 268 -1.21 49.15 -18.85
N ALA A 269 -0.41 48.17 -19.32
CA ALA A 269 0.96 48.44 -19.77
C ALA A 269 0.98 49.39 -20.98
N ARG A 270 0.01 49.23 -21.89
CA ARG A 270 -0.31 50.15 -22.98
C ARG A 270 -1.81 50.44 -22.94
N PRO A 271 -2.25 51.58 -22.38
CA PRO A 271 -3.67 51.86 -22.19
C PRO A 271 -4.41 51.89 -23.53
N PRO A 272 -5.53 51.16 -23.68
CA PRO A 272 -6.35 51.26 -24.87
C PRO A 272 -6.95 52.67 -24.97
N ALA A 273 -7.43 53.06 -26.15
CA ALA A 273 -8.17 54.32 -26.30
C ALA A 273 -9.46 54.29 -25.48
N ARG A 274 -10.11 53.11 -25.41
CA ARG A 274 -11.29 52.87 -24.59
C ARG A 274 -11.22 51.50 -23.94
N ALA A 275 -11.68 51.43 -22.69
CA ALA A 275 -12.05 50.16 -22.08
C ALA A 275 -13.30 50.33 -21.22
N SER A 276 -14.01 49.22 -21.02
CA SER A 276 -15.07 49.11 -20.02
C SER A 276 -14.79 47.94 -19.10
N VAL A 277 -15.07 48.17 -17.83
CA VAL A 277 -15.13 47.16 -16.77
C VAL A 277 -16.53 47.24 -16.21
N ASP A 278 -17.35 46.25 -16.51
CA ASP A 278 -18.70 46.14 -15.96
C ASP A 278 -18.73 45.00 -14.96
N LEU A 279 -19.25 45.29 -13.79
CA LEU A 279 -19.41 44.37 -12.68
C LEU A 279 -20.85 44.31 -12.23
N GLU A 280 -21.35 43.11 -12.11
CA GLU A 280 -22.65 42.82 -11.50
C GLU A 280 -22.40 42.04 -10.22
N LEU A 281 -22.87 42.54 -9.09
CA LEU A 281 -22.64 42.01 -7.75
C LEU A 281 -23.98 41.62 -7.11
N GLY A 282 -24.23 40.32 -6.99
CA GLY A 282 -25.37 39.74 -6.29
C GLY A 282 -25.11 38.28 -5.93
N ASP A 283 -26.15 37.44 -5.96
CA ASP A 283 -26.02 35.98 -5.80
C ASP A 283 -25.15 35.34 -6.92
N ARG A 284 -25.07 36.04 -8.05
CA ARG A 284 -24.16 35.84 -9.16
C ARG A 284 -23.30 37.10 -9.30
N VAL A 285 -22.00 36.90 -9.49
CA VAL A 285 -21.03 37.94 -9.80
C VAL A 285 -20.66 37.82 -11.27
N GLU A 286 -20.88 38.86 -12.07
CA GLU A 286 -20.42 38.89 -13.45
C GLU A 286 -19.39 40.01 -13.63
N ALA A 287 -18.34 39.72 -14.38
CA ALA A 287 -17.34 40.69 -14.79
C ALA A 287 -17.21 40.66 -16.32
N HIS A 288 -17.46 41.80 -16.95
CA HIS A 288 -17.29 41.99 -18.37
C HIS A 288 -16.19 43.02 -18.60
N LEU A 289 -15.13 42.58 -19.26
CA LEU A 289 -14.03 43.44 -19.64
C LEU A 289 -13.99 43.59 -21.16
N ARG A 290 -14.02 44.83 -21.62
CA ARG A 290 -13.92 45.17 -23.04
C ARG A 290 -12.77 46.14 -23.26
N THR A 291 -11.97 45.90 -24.29
CA THR A 291 -10.87 46.79 -24.67
C THR A 291 -10.82 46.97 -26.19
N THR A 292 -10.39 48.13 -26.66
CA THR A 292 -10.24 48.36 -28.11
C THR A 292 -9.04 47.63 -28.72
N THR A 293 -8.03 47.34 -27.90
CA THR A 293 -6.74 46.77 -28.33
C THR A 293 -6.21 45.83 -27.25
N PRO A 294 -5.71 44.63 -27.62
CA PRO A 294 -5.08 43.75 -26.65
C PRO A 294 -3.90 44.41 -25.94
N THR A 295 -3.79 44.19 -24.64
CA THR A 295 -2.72 44.75 -23.81
C THR A 295 -2.47 43.87 -22.59
N ARG A 296 -1.25 43.93 -22.05
CA ARG A 296 -0.99 43.40 -20.70
C ARG A 296 -1.70 44.25 -19.66
N VAL A 297 -2.29 43.59 -18.67
CA VAL A 297 -3.02 44.22 -17.57
C VAL A 297 -2.51 43.66 -16.25
N ASP A 298 -2.14 44.53 -15.33
CA ASP A 298 -1.92 44.17 -13.93
C ASP A 298 -3.10 44.70 -13.11
N VAL A 299 -3.68 43.86 -12.28
CA VAL A 299 -4.82 44.21 -11.45
C VAL A 299 -4.47 44.05 -10.01
N LEU A 300 -4.93 45.01 -9.22
CA LEU A 300 -4.88 45.00 -7.78
C LEU A 300 -6.31 45.19 -7.27
N ALA A 301 -6.80 44.29 -6.43
CA ALA A 301 -7.98 44.51 -5.61
C ALA A 301 -7.59 44.40 -4.14
N ARG A 302 -8.18 45.23 -3.31
CA ARG A 302 -7.85 45.36 -1.89
C ARG A 302 -9.11 45.60 -1.08
N MET A 303 -9.24 44.88 0.03
CA MET A 303 -10.27 45.05 1.04
C MET A 303 -9.59 45.11 2.40
N GLN A 304 -9.78 46.21 3.12
CA GLN A 304 -9.32 46.42 4.48
C GLN A 304 -10.55 46.56 5.36
N GLU A 305 -10.57 45.82 6.46
CA GLU A 305 -11.64 45.87 7.45
C GLU A 305 -11.05 45.63 8.83
N ASN A 306 -11.11 46.64 9.69
CA ASN A 306 -10.52 46.59 11.03
C ASN A 306 -9.02 46.21 10.99
N ASP A 307 -8.69 45.01 11.47
CA ASP A 307 -7.33 44.47 11.58
C ASP A 307 -6.96 43.55 10.39
N ASP A 308 -7.89 43.30 9.48
CA ASP A 308 -7.72 42.38 8.36
C ASP A 308 -7.53 43.14 7.02
N GLU A 309 -6.56 42.70 6.23
CA GLU A 309 -6.41 43.09 4.82
C GLU A 309 -6.48 41.85 3.92
N THR A 310 -7.34 41.92 2.91
CA THR A 310 -7.37 40.98 1.80
C THR A 310 -6.86 41.70 0.55
N ARG A 311 -5.91 41.08 -0.14
CA ARG A 311 -5.32 41.61 -1.36
C ARG A 311 -5.32 40.54 -2.45
N VAL A 312 -5.73 40.96 -3.62
CA VAL A 312 -5.75 40.18 -4.85
C VAL A 312 -4.89 40.92 -5.87
N GLU A 313 -3.95 40.21 -6.46
CA GLU A 313 -3.10 40.70 -7.53
C GLU A 313 -3.24 39.75 -8.72
N ALA A 314 -3.34 40.26 -9.93
CA ALA A 314 -3.28 39.43 -11.12
C ALA A 314 -2.51 40.14 -12.23
N ALA A 315 -1.72 39.40 -12.99
CA ALA A 315 -1.11 39.86 -14.23
C ALA A 315 -1.66 39.00 -15.37
N ILE A 316 -2.23 39.65 -16.38
CA ILE A 316 -2.79 39.02 -17.57
C ILE A 316 -1.93 39.47 -18.75
N ASP A 317 -1.22 38.53 -19.37
CA ASP A 317 -0.46 38.80 -20.58
C ASP A 317 -1.38 38.69 -21.80
N GLU A 318 -1.44 39.79 -22.57
CA GLU A 318 -2.29 39.93 -23.77
C GLU A 318 -3.79 39.72 -23.51
N LEU A 319 -4.35 40.55 -22.63
CA LEU A 319 -5.80 40.58 -22.42
C LEU A 319 -6.55 40.76 -23.76
N PRO A 320 -7.50 39.87 -24.09
CA PRO A 320 -8.32 39.97 -25.29
C PRO A 320 -9.16 41.24 -25.33
N ARG A 321 -9.74 41.53 -26.49
CA ARG A 321 -10.72 42.62 -26.64
C ARG A 321 -12.01 42.40 -25.83
N GLN A 322 -12.28 41.15 -25.47
CA GLN A 322 -13.44 40.75 -24.71
C GLN A 322 -13.09 39.55 -23.83
N VAL A 323 -13.32 39.72 -22.54
CA VAL A 323 -13.30 38.65 -21.53
C VAL A 323 -14.56 38.80 -20.69
N ASP A 324 -15.24 37.69 -20.48
CA ASP A 324 -16.44 37.55 -19.68
C ASP A 324 -16.21 36.48 -18.62
N ILE A 325 -16.51 36.82 -17.39
CA ILE A 325 -16.45 35.91 -16.26
C ILE A 325 -17.78 35.96 -15.54
N ALA A 326 -18.32 34.80 -15.22
CA ALA A 326 -19.41 34.66 -14.28
C ALA A 326 -18.98 33.77 -13.12
N PHE A 327 -19.27 34.18 -11.90
CA PHE A 327 -19.13 33.42 -10.69
C PHE A 327 -20.50 33.30 -10.01
N GLU A 328 -20.89 32.10 -9.65
CA GLU A 328 -22.13 31.83 -8.94
C GLU A 328 -21.84 30.97 -7.71
N SER A 329 -22.52 31.27 -6.60
CA SER A 329 -22.50 30.44 -5.39
C SER A 329 -23.94 30.04 -5.03
N PRO A 330 -24.57 29.14 -5.82
CA PRO A 330 -26.02 28.88 -5.72
C PRO A 330 -26.46 28.27 -4.38
N ALA A 331 -25.54 27.63 -3.66
CA ALA A 331 -25.77 27.09 -2.31
C ALA A 331 -24.45 27.03 -1.53
N ALA A 332 -24.53 26.75 -0.23
CA ALA A 332 -23.34 26.47 0.57
C ALA A 332 -22.55 25.29 -0.03
N ASN A 333 -21.27 25.50 -0.33
CA ASN A 333 -20.37 24.52 -0.97
C ASN A 333 -20.74 24.14 -2.41
N GLN A 334 -21.57 24.95 -3.07
CA GLN A 334 -21.76 24.88 -4.51
C GLN A 334 -21.25 26.15 -5.16
N MET A 335 -20.73 25.99 -6.36
CA MET A 335 -20.01 27.07 -7.00
C MET A 335 -19.91 26.81 -8.50
N ARG A 336 -19.93 27.88 -9.29
CA ARG A 336 -19.70 27.80 -10.72
C ARG A 336 -18.89 29.00 -11.16
N ILE A 337 -17.84 28.76 -11.92
CA ILE A 337 -17.09 29.80 -12.64
C ILE A 337 -17.23 29.48 -14.12
N ASP A 338 -17.73 30.42 -14.90
CA ASP A 338 -17.65 30.39 -16.34
C ASP A 338 -16.71 31.52 -16.79
N TYR A 339 -15.80 31.18 -17.69
CA TYR A 339 -14.92 32.11 -18.38
C TYR A 339 -15.14 31.97 -19.88
N ASP A 340 -15.29 33.10 -20.56
CA ASP A 340 -15.39 33.20 -22.02
C ASP A 340 -14.54 34.36 -22.53
N ALA A 341 -13.77 34.12 -23.58
CA ALA A 341 -12.98 35.13 -24.24
C ALA A 341 -13.00 34.92 -25.75
N ILE A 342 -12.90 36.03 -26.48
CA ILE A 342 -12.89 35.99 -27.95
C ILE A 342 -11.61 35.35 -28.52
N SER A 343 -10.53 35.31 -27.74
CA SER A 343 -9.26 34.67 -28.08
C SER A 343 -8.59 34.09 -26.82
N PRO A 344 -7.69 33.10 -26.97
CA PRO A 344 -6.88 32.58 -25.87
C PRO A 344 -6.07 33.66 -25.14
N ILE A 345 -5.76 33.42 -23.86
CA ILE A 345 -4.85 34.24 -23.05
C ILE A 345 -3.54 33.48 -22.87
N ALA A 346 -2.42 34.13 -23.18
CA ALA A 346 -1.10 33.48 -23.10
C ALA A 346 -0.73 33.09 -21.67
N ALA A 347 -0.95 34.01 -20.72
CA ALA A 347 -0.55 33.83 -19.34
C ALA A 347 -1.43 34.63 -18.38
N LEU A 348 -1.72 34.00 -17.24
CA LEU A 348 -2.36 34.60 -16.08
C LEU A 348 -1.57 34.20 -14.83
N ASP A 349 -1.11 35.19 -14.09
CA ASP A 349 -0.47 35.00 -12.79
C ASP A 349 -1.32 35.72 -11.74
N ALA A 350 -1.93 35.00 -10.81
CA ALA A 350 -2.78 35.56 -9.77
C ALA A 350 -2.30 35.20 -8.38
N ARG A 351 -2.45 36.14 -7.46
CA ARG A 351 -2.04 36.02 -6.07
C ARG A 351 -3.11 36.60 -5.15
N TYR A 352 -3.53 35.80 -4.18
CA TYR A 352 -4.39 36.19 -3.08
C TYR A 352 -3.57 36.17 -1.80
N THR A 353 -3.64 37.23 -1.00
CA THR A 353 -3.05 37.26 0.35
C THR A 353 -4.03 37.85 1.34
N GLN A 354 -4.21 37.18 2.47
CA GLN A 354 -4.88 37.70 3.65
C GLN A 354 -3.82 38.01 4.71
N ARG A 355 -3.94 39.20 5.31
CA ARG A 355 -2.99 39.75 6.28
C ARG A 355 -3.70 40.30 7.51
N LYS A 356 -3.01 40.32 8.64
CA LYS A 356 -3.44 40.90 9.92
C LYS A 356 -2.40 41.86 10.48
N GLY A 357 -2.79 42.70 11.46
CA GLY A 357 -1.89 43.61 12.17
C GLY A 357 -1.93 45.03 11.61
N ALA A 358 -3.13 45.62 11.51
CA ALA A 358 -3.28 47.02 11.13
C ALA A 358 -2.43 47.94 12.05
N PRO A 359 -1.82 49.01 11.51
CA PRO A 359 -1.95 49.51 10.14
C PRO A 359 -0.96 48.90 9.12
N ASP A 360 0.04 48.13 9.58
CA ASP A 360 1.16 47.67 8.74
C ASP A 360 0.88 46.34 8.02
N TYR A 361 -0.09 45.55 8.51
CA TYR A 361 -0.53 44.28 7.96
C TYR A 361 0.64 43.30 7.70
N ASP A 362 1.50 43.13 8.70
CA ASP A 362 2.74 42.37 8.62
C ASP A 362 2.54 40.84 8.75
N GLN A 363 1.42 40.39 9.30
CA GLN A 363 1.14 38.97 9.51
C GLN A 363 0.33 38.37 8.35
N VAL A 364 0.98 37.63 7.44
CA VAL A 364 0.27 36.85 6.41
C VAL A 364 -0.39 35.61 7.03
N THR A 365 -1.72 35.55 6.98
CA THR A 365 -2.50 34.42 7.50
C THR A 365 -2.79 33.38 6.43
N THR A 366 -3.03 33.83 5.20
CA THR A 366 -3.40 32.97 4.07
C THR A 366 -2.78 33.49 2.80
N THR A 367 -2.23 32.61 1.97
CA THR A 367 -1.76 32.92 0.62
C THR A 367 -2.32 31.90 -0.36
N ALA A 368 -2.72 32.36 -1.54
CA ALA A 368 -2.93 31.48 -2.68
C ALA A 368 -2.35 32.09 -3.94
N GLU A 369 -1.79 31.25 -4.79
CA GLU A 369 -1.12 31.62 -6.02
C GLU A 369 -1.66 30.72 -7.14
N ALA A 370 -1.87 31.28 -8.32
CA ALA A 370 -2.30 30.56 -9.50
C ALA A 370 -1.52 31.06 -10.71
N HIS A 371 -0.87 30.14 -11.43
CA HIS A 371 -0.17 30.41 -12.67
C HIS A 371 -0.80 29.56 -13.75
N VAL A 372 -1.44 30.22 -14.72
CA VAL A 372 -2.12 29.55 -15.82
C VAL A 372 -1.49 29.99 -17.14
N ARG A 373 -1.13 29.02 -17.98
CA ARG A 373 -0.53 29.24 -19.30
C ARG A 373 -1.43 28.68 -20.38
N ASP A 374 -1.49 29.37 -21.51
CA ASP A 374 -2.31 29.03 -22.67
C ASP A 374 -3.77 28.75 -22.30
N ILE A 375 -4.45 29.76 -21.72
CA ILE A 375 -5.87 29.66 -21.37
C ILE A 375 -6.69 29.65 -22.66
N PRO A 376 -7.58 28.67 -22.87
CA PRO A 376 -8.38 28.55 -24.08
C PRO A 376 -9.47 29.65 -24.15
N GLN A 377 -10.36 29.58 -25.16
CA GLN A 377 -11.43 30.57 -25.33
C GLN A 377 -12.55 30.43 -24.28
N GLY A 378 -12.73 29.26 -23.70
CA GLY A 378 -13.72 29.05 -22.66
C GLY A 378 -13.30 28.03 -21.64
N LEU A 379 -13.73 28.23 -20.40
CA LEU A 379 -13.42 27.38 -19.27
C LEU A 379 -14.60 27.42 -18.30
N THR A 380 -15.00 26.26 -17.80
CA THR A 380 -16.01 26.13 -16.75
C THR A 380 -15.44 25.31 -15.61
N VAL A 381 -15.52 25.85 -14.39
CA VAL A 381 -15.28 25.12 -13.14
C VAL A 381 -16.60 25.06 -12.39
N GLN A 382 -17.02 23.86 -12.00
CA GLN A 382 -18.26 23.68 -11.25
C GLN A 382 -18.00 22.82 -10.03
N GLN A 383 -18.32 23.34 -8.85
CA GLN A 383 -18.44 22.58 -7.63
C GLN A 383 -19.93 22.31 -7.36
N THR A 384 -20.37 21.05 -7.44
CA THR A 384 -21.79 20.69 -7.21
C THR A 384 -22.06 20.22 -5.78
N GLY A 385 -21.01 19.98 -5.02
CA GLY A 385 -21.04 19.54 -3.63
C GLY A 385 -19.69 19.77 -2.95
N PRO A 386 -19.56 19.52 -1.63
CA PRO A 386 -18.32 19.78 -0.90
C PRO A 386 -17.11 19.03 -1.47
N GLU A 387 -17.34 17.91 -2.14
CA GLU A 387 -16.30 17.03 -2.67
C GLU A 387 -16.46 16.75 -4.18
N ASP A 388 -17.36 17.47 -4.87
CA ASP A 388 -17.63 17.26 -6.29
C ASP A 388 -17.17 18.45 -7.12
N ILE A 389 -16.15 18.26 -7.95
CA ILE A 389 -15.62 19.28 -8.86
C ILE A 389 -15.71 18.77 -10.30
N ARG A 390 -16.04 19.67 -11.22
CA ARG A 390 -15.93 19.47 -12.66
C ARG A 390 -15.19 20.63 -13.27
N PHE A 391 -14.39 20.30 -14.27
CA PHE A 391 -13.59 21.20 -15.07
C PHE A 391 -13.78 20.83 -16.54
N SER A 392 -14.02 21.82 -17.38
CA SER A 392 -14.09 21.62 -18.82
C SER A 392 -13.64 22.86 -19.56
N THR A 393 -13.02 22.65 -20.72
CA THR A 393 -12.54 23.71 -21.60
C THR A 393 -13.31 23.74 -22.93
N ARG A 394 -13.25 24.89 -23.61
CA ARG A 394 -13.74 25.09 -24.98
C ARG A 394 -12.70 25.85 -25.78
N GLY A 395 -12.40 25.36 -26.98
CA GLY A 395 -11.43 25.98 -27.89
C GLY A 395 -9.98 25.53 -27.70
N GLY A 396 -9.73 24.48 -26.90
CA GLY A 396 -8.42 23.87 -26.70
C GLY A 396 -8.19 23.47 -25.23
N LYS A 397 -7.07 22.79 -24.98
CA LYS A 397 -6.58 22.46 -23.64
C LYS A 397 -5.96 23.68 -22.95
N VAL A 398 -5.93 23.69 -21.62
CA VAL A 398 -5.06 24.62 -20.87
C VAL A 398 -3.64 24.10 -20.94
N GLY A 399 -2.68 24.93 -21.33
CA GLY A 399 -1.26 24.53 -21.44
C GLY A 399 -0.69 24.03 -20.11
N ALA A 400 -0.82 24.84 -19.07
CA ALA A 400 -0.46 24.48 -17.70
C ALA A 400 -1.34 25.22 -16.68
N ILE A 401 -1.73 24.53 -15.61
CA ILE A 401 -2.37 25.12 -14.43
C ILE A 401 -1.50 24.77 -13.23
N GLU A 402 -0.89 25.75 -12.58
CA GLU A 402 -0.27 25.59 -11.28
C GLU A 402 -1.06 26.39 -10.25
N ALA A 403 -1.59 25.72 -9.23
CA ALA A 403 -2.31 26.35 -8.14
C ALA A 403 -1.66 25.97 -6.82
N ALA A 404 -1.48 26.96 -5.95
CA ALA A 404 -0.82 26.79 -4.68
C ALA A 404 -1.57 27.55 -3.58
N PHE A 405 -1.65 26.97 -2.40
CA PHE A 405 -2.34 27.50 -1.23
C PHE A 405 -1.47 27.29 0.00
N ALA A 406 -1.48 28.25 0.92
CA ALA A 406 -0.93 28.06 2.24
C ALA A 406 -1.64 28.87 3.33
N SER A 407 -1.63 28.32 4.55
CA SER A 407 -1.95 29.02 5.80
C SER A 407 -0.69 29.25 6.61
N GLY A 408 -0.51 30.45 7.15
CA GLY A 408 0.64 30.81 8.00
C GLY A 408 1.94 31.10 7.24
N GLY A 409 1.88 31.34 5.92
CA GLY A 409 3.06 31.68 5.11
C GLY A 409 2.81 31.69 3.60
N ALA A 410 3.90 31.69 2.84
CA ALA A 410 3.88 31.53 1.38
C ALA A 410 3.74 30.04 0.99
N PRO A 411 3.06 29.70 -0.11
CA PRO A 411 2.89 28.32 -0.51
C PRO A 411 4.19 27.69 -0.99
N LEU A 412 4.32 26.38 -0.77
CA LEU A 412 5.41 25.57 -1.28
C LEU A 412 4.99 24.95 -2.60
N THR A 413 5.71 25.26 -3.67
CA THR A 413 5.53 24.66 -5.01
C THR A 413 6.62 23.63 -5.29
N GLU A 414 6.55 22.99 -6.46
CA GLU A 414 7.60 22.13 -6.97
C GLU A 414 8.39 22.80 -8.10
N SER A 415 9.72 22.71 -7.99
CA SER A 415 10.66 23.29 -8.95
C SER A 415 10.89 22.38 -10.16
N GLU A 416 10.70 21.07 -9.98
CA GLU A 416 10.85 20.11 -11.06
C GLU A 416 9.73 20.27 -12.12
N PRO A 417 10.06 20.03 -13.40
CA PRO A 417 9.07 20.06 -14.47
C PRO A 417 8.16 18.83 -14.40
N GLY A 418 6.94 18.98 -14.93
CA GLY A 418 5.93 17.92 -14.98
C GLY A 418 4.74 18.18 -14.07
N ASP A 419 3.84 17.20 -14.04
CA ASP A 419 2.66 17.23 -13.19
C ASP A 419 3.01 16.87 -11.76
N TYR A 420 2.43 17.60 -10.81
CA TYR A 420 2.62 17.27 -9.41
C TYR A 420 1.42 17.62 -8.54
N VAL A 421 1.35 16.96 -7.39
CA VAL A 421 0.53 17.34 -6.23
C VAL A 421 1.42 17.28 -5.00
N LYS A 422 1.42 18.34 -4.20
CA LYS A 422 2.25 18.46 -3.00
C LYS A 422 1.40 18.91 -1.85
N VAL A 423 1.49 18.19 -0.75
CA VAL A 423 0.85 18.51 0.53
C VAL A 423 1.96 18.61 1.58
N PHE A 424 2.01 19.73 2.28
CA PHE A 424 2.98 19.99 3.34
C PHE A 424 2.26 20.51 4.58
N GLN A 425 2.49 19.89 5.72
CA GLN A 425 1.91 20.27 7.00
C GLN A 425 2.99 20.17 8.08
N ASP A 426 3.36 21.31 8.66
CA ASP A 426 4.29 21.39 9.79
C ASP A 426 3.78 22.40 10.83
N GLY A 427 3.33 21.87 11.97
CA GLY A 427 2.72 22.66 13.03
C GLY A 427 1.48 23.44 12.55
N ALA A 428 1.59 24.77 12.56
CA ALA A 428 0.53 25.68 12.10
C ALA A 428 0.62 26.04 10.61
N PHE A 429 1.73 25.71 9.95
CA PHE A 429 1.92 25.94 8.52
C PHE A 429 1.35 24.77 7.73
N ASN A 430 0.47 25.08 6.79
CA ASN A 430 -0.08 24.10 5.85
C ASN A 430 0.09 24.67 4.45
N SER A 431 0.53 23.86 3.50
CA SER A 431 0.59 24.22 2.09
C SER A 431 0.14 23.07 1.21
N ILE A 432 -0.63 23.41 0.18
CA ILE A 432 -1.08 22.45 -0.84
C ILE A 432 -0.84 23.11 -2.18
N SER A 433 -0.18 22.41 -3.09
CA SER A 433 0.04 22.88 -4.45
C SER A 433 -0.11 21.75 -5.45
N ALA A 434 -0.49 22.10 -6.67
CA ALA A 434 -0.59 21.17 -7.76
C ALA A 434 -0.27 21.87 -9.09
N ARG A 435 0.38 21.15 -9.99
CA ARG A 435 0.57 21.53 -11.39
C ARG A 435 0.01 20.44 -12.29
N LEU A 436 -0.82 20.83 -13.24
CA LEU A 436 -1.42 19.96 -14.25
C LEU A 436 -1.15 20.53 -15.65
N LEU A 437 -0.66 19.70 -16.56
CA LEU A 437 -0.33 20.05 -17.93
C LEU A 437 -1.39 19.56 -18.92
N GLY A 438 -1.73 20.39 -19.90
CA GLY A 438 -2.62 20.02 -20.99
C GLY A 438 -4.05 19.64 -20.56
N LEU A 439 -4.56 20.19 -19.46
CA LEU A 439 -5.88 19.82 -18.92
C LEU A 439 -7.01 20.25 -19.85
N GLU A 440 -7.83 19.28 -20.29
CA GLU A 440 -9.01 19.52 -21.14
C GLU A 440 -10.31 19.36 -20.35
N ARG A 441 -10.36 18.30 -19.56
CA ARG A 441 -11.51 17.91 -18.74
C ARG A 441 -11.00 17.25 -17.46
N ALA A 442 -11.61 17.57 -16.34
CA ALA A 442 -11.47 16.80 -15.12
C ALA A 442 -12.79 16.75 -14.37
N SER A 443 -13.02 15.67 -13.65
CA SER A 443 -14.02 15.62 -12.61
C SER A 443 -13.49 14.81 -11.43
N PHE A 444 -13.80 15.29 -10.24
CA PHE A 444 -13.48 14.66 -8.98
C PHE A 444 -14.78 14.55 -8.18
N SER A 445 -15.04 13.37 -7.64
CA SER A 445 -16.06 13.11 -6.63
C SER A 445 -15.35 12.46 -5.46
N GLY A 446 -15.25 13.16 -4.33
CA GLY A 446 -14.65 12.63 -3.10
C GLY A 446 -15.60 11.81 -2.25
N ALA A 447 -16.90 11.85 -2.54
CA ALA A 447 -17.88 10.97 -1.90
C ALA A 447 -17.56 9.52 -2.24
N ALA A 448 -17.76 8.58 -1.31
CA ALA A 448 -17.53 7.16 -1.57
C ALA A 448 -18.58 6.59 -2.57
N PRO A 449 -18.17 5.90 -3.65
CA PRO A 449 -16.79 5.66 -4.07
C PRO A 449 -16.15 6.91 -4.70
N MET A 450 -14.89 7.20 -4.35
CA MET A 450 -14.19 8.34 -4.93
C MET A 450 -13.98 8.11 -6.42
N VAL A 451 -14.26 9.10 -7.26
CA VAL A 451 -14.09 9.02 -8.72
C VAL A 451 -13.22 10.17 -9.20
N ILE A 452 -12.17 9.85 -9.93
CA ILE A 452 -11.35 10.78 -10.70
C ILE A 452 -11.51 10.42 -12.16
N ASP A 453 -11.87 11.38 -12.99
CA ASP A 453 -12.01 11.23 -14.44
C ASP A 453 -11.32 12.45 -15.07
N ALA A 454 -10.28 12.24 -15.86
CA ALA A 454 -9.46 13.33 -16.37
C ALA A 454 -8.97 13.08 -17.80
N THR A 455 -8.81 14.16 -18.54
CA THR A 455 -8.17 14.23 -19.87
C THR A 455 -7.10 15.31 -19.82
N LEU A 456 -5.84 14.90 -19.91
CA LEU A 456 -4.65 15.74 -19.68
C LEU A 456 -3.46 15.28 -20.55
N GLU A 457 -2.37 16.04 -20.60
CA GLU A 457 -1.18 15.65 -21.39
C GLU A 457 -0.54 14.38 -20.80
N PRO A 458 -0.26 13.32 -21.59
CA PRO A 458 0.40 12.13 -21.04
C PRO A 458 1.82 12.47 -20.54
N GLY A 459 2.18 11.97 -19.35
CA GLY A 459 3.47 12.31 -18.76
C GLY A 459 3.67 11.80 -17.33
N PRO A 460 4.84 12.06 -16.73
CA PRO A 460 5.12 11.68 -15.36
C PRO A 460 4.35 12.57 -14.37
N VAL A 461 3.86 11.95 -13.30
CA VAL A 461 3.15 12.63 -12.20
C VAL A 461 3.83 12.31 -10.88
N ARG A 462 4.08 13.33 -10.06
CA ARG A 462 4.57 13.16 -8.69
C ARG A 462 3.49 13.56 -7.68
N ALA A 463 3.29 12.75 -6.65
CA ALA A 463 2.51 13.13 -5.48
C ALA A 463 3.42 13.09 -4.25
N SER A 464 3.45 14.15 -3.45
CA SER A 464 4.19 14.17 -2.18
C SER A 464 3.32 14.67 -1.03
N VAL A 465 3.49 14.03 0.12
CA VAL A 465 2.79 14.34 1.37
C VAL A 465 3.82 14.38 2.48
N HIS A 466 3.99 15.55 3.08
CA HIS A 466 4.82 15.75 4.25
C HIS A 466 3.95 16.24 5.41
N THR A 467 3.96 15.49 6.51
CA THR A 467 3.28 15.81 7.77
C THR A 467 4.23 15.52 8.92
N SER A 468 3.89 15.93 10.14
CA SER A 468 4.71 15.64 11.33
C SER A 468 4.93 14.14 11.59
N ASP A 469 4.02 13.29 11.12
CA ASP A 469 4.07 11.83 11.35
C ASP A 469 4.45 11.02 10.10
N LEU A 470 4.30 11.59 8.89
CA LEU A 470 4.41 10.87 7.62
C LEU A 470 5.09 11.74 6.56
N ASP A 471 6.12 11.19 5.93
CA ASP A 471 6.72 11.67 4.69
C ASP A 471 6.51 10.62 3.60
N ALA A 472 5.75 10.93 2.55
CA ALA A 472 5.44 10.00 1.49
C ALA A 472 5.58 10.66 0.12
N GLU A 473 6.13 9.90 -0.83
CA GLU A 473 6.26 10.28 -2.23
C GLU A 473 5.75 9.13 -3.11
N ALA A 474 4.94 9.46 -4.11
CA ALA A 474 4.55 8.55 -5.17
C ALA A 474 4.90 9.16 -6.52
N THR A 475 5.40 8.34 -7.44
CA THR A 475 5.66 8.74 -8.83
C THR A 475 4.97 7.76 -9.77
N VAL A 476 4.29 8.31 -10.77
CA VAL A 476 3.74 7.60 -11.92
C VAL A 476 4.59 8.00 -13.11
N ARG A 477 5.19 7.03 -13.80
CA ARG A 477 6.14 7.33 -14.88
C ARG A 477 5.46 7.89 -16.14
N ASP A 478 4.29 7.37 -16.46
CA ASP A 478 3.57 7.57 -17.71
C ASP A 478 2.06 7.50 -17.45
N LEU A 479 1.49 8.61 -16.97
CA LEU A 479 0.05 8.73 -16.84
C LEU A 479 -0.60 8.77 -18.24
N PRO A 480 -1.68 8.00 -18.50
CA PRO A 480 -2.37 8.02 -19.79
C PRO A 480 -3.05 9.36 -20.06
N HIS A 481 -3.31 9.65 -21.33
CA HIS A 481 -4.02 10.87 -21.75
C HIS A 481 -5.44 10.94 -21.20
N VAL A 482 -6.12 9.80 -21.09
CA VAL A 482 -7.45 9.67 -20.48
C VAL A 482 -7.33 8.72 -19.31
N LEU A 483 -7.74 9.19 -18.13
CA LEU A 483 -7.70 8.43 -16.88
C LEU A 483 -9.08 8.43 -16.25
N ARG A 484 -9.57 7.24 -15.91
CA ARG A 484 -10.65 7.08 -14.94
C ARG A 484 -10.20 6.16 -13.81
N LEU A 485 -10.22 6.68 -12.59
CA LEU A 485 -9.89 5.97 -11.36
C LEU A 485 -11.09 6.01 -10.42
N VAL A 486 -11.55 4.84 -9.98
CA VAL A 486 -12.59 4.70 -8.96
C VAL A 486 -11.98 4.02 -7.75
N LEU A 487 -12.08 4.65 -6.59
CA LEU A 487 -11.60 4.15 -5.31
C LEU A 487 -12.80 3.99 -4.36
N ASP A 488 -13.27 2.76 -4.20
CA ASP A 488 -14.30 2.42 -3.22
C ASP A 488 -13.58 1.95 -1.95
N LEU A 489 -13.60 2.77 -0.89
CA LEU A 489 -12.96 2.41 0.39
C LEU A 489 -13.91 1.62 1.30
N GLU A 490 -15.23 1.69 1.05
CA GLU A 490 -16.23 0.91 1.80
C GLU A 490 -16.25 -0.55 1.33
N LYS A 491 -16.11 -0.75 0.02
CA LYS A 491 -15.85 -2.06 -0.61
C LYS A 491 -14.47 -1.96 -1.23
N PRO A 492 -13.38 -2.35 -0.53
CA PRO A 492 -12.02 -1.98 -0.89
C PRO A 492 -11.68 -2.44 -2.32
N ARG A 493 -11.92 -1.55 -3.28
CA ARG A 493 -11.95 -1.83 -4.71
C ARG A 493 -11.38 -0.64 -5.45
N VAL A 494 -10.48 -0.93 -6.38
CA VAL A 494 -9.87 0.05 -7.26
C VAL A 494 -10.22 -0.33 -8.69
N VAL A 495 -10.84 0.59 -9.43
CA VAL A 495 -11.06 0.42 -10.87
C VAL A 495 -10.27 1.48 -11.61
N TYR A 496 -9.37 1.02 -12.47
CA TYR A 496 -8.55 1.84 -13.36
C TYR A 496 -8.95 1.57 -14.81
N ASP A 497 -9.14 2.65 -15.56
CA ASP A 497 -9.35 2.64 -17.01
C ASP A 497 -8.54 3.78 -17.64
N GLY A 498 -7.49 3.40 -18.37
CA GLY A 498 -6.62 4.30 -19.13
C GLY A 498 -6.98 4.41 -20.61
N ASN A 499 -8.20 4.00 -21.00
CA ASN A 499 -8.73 4.08 -22.37
C ASN A 499 -7.78 3.46 -23.42
N GLY A 500 -7.26 2.26 -23.13
CA GLY A 500 -6.33 1.52 -24.00
C GLY A 500 -4.84 1.75 -23.71
N GLN A 501 -4.48 2.65 -22.79
CA GLN A 501 -3.11 2.90 -22.33
C GLN A 501 -2.90 2.37 -20.90
N GLY A 502 -1.85 1.56 -20.70
CA GLY A 502 -1.43 1.12 -19.37
C GLY A 502 -0.55 2.16 -18.66
N ILE A 503 -0.04 1.79 -17.48
CA ILE A 503 1.00 2.53 -16.76
C ILE A 503 2.22 1.61 -16.64
N ASP A 504 3.38 2.06 -17.11
CA ASP A 504 4.65 1.33 -17.06
C ASP A 504 5.09 1.09 -15.62
N GLU A 505 5.07 2.13 -14.77
CA GLU A 505 5.61 2.07 -13.42
C GLU A 505 4.96 3.07 -12.45
N ILE A 506 4.59 2.56 -11.26
CA ILE A 506 4.26 3.36 -10.08
C ILE A 506 5.28 3.03 -9.00
N ASN A 507 5.94 4.04 -8.44
CA ASN A 507 6.76 3.91 -7.26
C ASN A 507 6.13 4.67 -6.10
N VAL A 508 6.13 4.07 -4.91
CA VAL A 508 5.64 4.69 -3.67
C VAL A 508 6.71 4.49 -2.62
N LYS A 509 7.11 5.57 -1.96
CA LYS A 509 7.97 5.58 -0.78
C LYS A 509 7.24 6.28 0.34
N ALA A 510 7.23 5.70 1.53
CA ALA A 510 6.71 6.35 2.71
C ALA A 510 7.58 6.05 3.93
N GLN A 511 7.81 7.07 4.75
CA GLN A 511 8.48 7.00 6.03
C GLN A 511 7.57 7.63 7.08
N SER A 512 7.41 6.98 8.21
CA SER A 512 6.53 7.46 9.27
C SER A 512 7.16 7.28 10.65
N ALA A 513 7.01 8.27 11.51
CA ALA A 513 7.46 8.21 12.91
C ALA A 513 6.64 7.18 13.72
N LYS A 514 5.42 6.88 13.26
CA LYS A 514 4.53 5.86 13.82
C LYS A 514 4.46 4.65 12.88
N PRO A 515 4.23 3.43 13.39
CA PRO A 515 4.08 2.27 12.51
C PRO A 515 2.93 2.46 11.51
N LEU A 516 3.22 2.29 10.21
CA LEU A 516 2.24 2.26 9.12
C LEU A 516 1.34 1.02 9.24
N PHE A 517 1.96 -0.12 9.56
CA PHE A 517 1.31 -1.36 9.95
C PHE A 517 2.34 -2.26 10.68
N ALA A 518 1.88 -3.11 11.61
CA ALA A 518 2.77 -3.92 12.45
C ALA A 518 3.93 -3.08 13.05
N ARG A 519 5.18 -3.32 12.65
CA ARG A 519 6.37 -2.55 13.05
C ARG A 519 6.95 -1.70 11.91
N ALA A 520 6.31 -1.69 10.74
CA ALA A 520 6.80 -0.97 9.56
C ALA A 520 6.76 0.55 9.77
N THR A 521 7.91 1.21 9.76
CA THR A 521 8.03 2.68 9.69
C THR A 521 8.45 3.16 8.30
N HIS A 522 8.89 2.25 7.44
CA HIS A 522 9.29 2.50 6.05
C HIS A 522 8.49 1.59 5.11
N LEU A 523 8.10 2.14 3.97
CA LEU A 523 7.42 1.45 2.88
C LEU A 523 8.08 1.86 1.57
N ASP A 524 8.46 0.88 0.75
CA ASP A 524 8.91 1.07 -0.63
C ASP A 524 8.16 0.07 -1.50
N ALA A 525 7.33 0.56 -2.41
CA ALA A 525 6.53 -0.26 -3.30
C ALA A 525 6.77 0.16 -4.75
N THR A 526 7.00 -0.82 -5.61
CA THR A 526 7.10 -0.64 -7.06
C THR A 526 6.10 -1.56 -7.76
N VAL A 527 5.21 -0.98 -8.54
CA VAL A 527 4.28 -1.72 -9.41
C VAL A 527 4.66 -1.43 -10.85
N LYS A 528 4.89 -2.48 -11.64
CA LYS A 528 5.24 -2.36 -13.07
C LYS A 528 4.24 -3.06 -13.97
N GLY A 529 4.00 -2.46 -15.14
CA GLY A 529 3.12 -3.02 -16.17
C GLY A 529 1.69 -3.14 -15.70
N ILE A 530 1.07 -2.02 -15.32
CA ILE A 530 -0.36 -1.94 -15.01
C ILE A 530 -1.12 -1.96 -16.35
N PRO A 531 -2.07 -2.89 -16.52
CA PRO A 531 -2.81 -3.03 -17.78
C PRO A 531 -3.73 -1.83 -18.01
N ALA A 532 -4.11 -1.59 -19.28
CA ALA A 532 -4.95 -0.46 -19.68
C ALA A 532 -6.32 -0.40 -18.98
N THR A 533 -6.82 -1.55 -18.53
CA THR A 533 -7.98 -1.66 -17.65
C THR A 533 -7.62 -2.61 -16.52
N MET A 534 -7.91 -2.22 -15.29
CA MET A 534 -7.66 -3.05 -14.12
C MET A 534 -8.80 -2.87 -13.14
N GLN A 535 -9.44 -3.97 -12.76
CA GLN A 535 -10.28 -4.00 -11.56
C GLN A 535 -9.54 -4.78 -10.49
N LEU A 536 -9.18 -4.08 -9.43
CA LEU A 536 -8.63 -4.68 -8.23
C LEU A 536 -9.71 -4.76 -7.15
N ASP A 537 -10.06 -5.97 -6.75
CA ASP A 537 -10.94 -6.21 -5.60
C ASP A 537 -10.13 -6.76 -4.43
N LEU A 538 -10.23 -6.10 -3.26
CA LEU A 538 -9.87 -6.66 -1.97
C LEU A 538 -11.17 -7.11 -1.30
N LYS A 539 -11.35 -8.40 -1.11
CA LYS A 539 -12.51 -8.96 -0.42
C LYS A 539 -12.05 -9.49 0.92
N GLN A 540 -12.69 -9.00 1.98
CA GLN A 540 -12.56 -9.57 3.30
C GLN A 540 -13.88 -10.30 3.64
N SER A 541 -13.79 -11.60 3.93
CA SER A 541 -14.95 -12.41 4.31
C SER A 541 -14.59 -13.23 5.56
N GLY A 542 -15.01 -12.75 6.73
CA GLY A 542 -14.47 -13.23 8.00
C GLY A 542 -12.97 -12.93 8.05
N ASP A 543 -12.16 -13.97 8.29
CA ASP A 543 -10.70 -13.84 8.35
C ASP A 543 -10.03 -14.00 6.97
N ALA A 544 -10.80 -14.39 5.94
CA ALA A 544 -10.25 -14.56 4.60
C ALA A 544 -10.05 -13.21 3.90
N VAL A 545 -8.86 -13.01 3.32
CA VAL A 545 -8.49 -11.88 2.49
C VAL A 545 -8.22 -12.38 1.07
N GLU A 546 -8.93 -11.82 0.10
CA GLU A 546 -8.79 -12.15 -1.32
C GLU A 546 -8.48 -10.88 -2.12
N PHE A 547 -7.38 -10.93 -2.87
CA PHE A 547 -6.96 -9.98 -3.89
C PHE A 547 -7.27 -10.59 -5.25
N VAL A 548 -8.01 -9.91 -6.12
CA VAL A 548 -8.28 -10.36 -7.49
C VAL A 548 -8.08 -9.20 -8.46
N THR A 549 -7.40 -9.47 -9.58
CA THR A 549 -7.33 -8.60 -10.74
C THR A 549 -7.78 -9.33 -12.01
N ASP A 550 -8.53 -8.65 -12.86
CA ASP A 550 -9.03 -9.18 -14.14
C ASP A 550 -7.91 -9.33 -15.17
N ASN A 551 -6.96 -8.40 -15.17
CA ASN A 551 -5.78 -8.39 -16.02
C ASN A 551 -4.50 -8.53 -15.17
N PRO A 552 -3.49 -9.30 -15.65
CA PRO A 552 -2.28 -9.55 -14.87
C PRO A 552 -1.45 -8.26 -14.74
N ILE A 553 -1.01 -7.97 -13.52
CA ILE A 553 -0.04 -6.90 -13.26
C ILE A 553 1.37 -7.44 -13.55
N GLY A 554 2.19 -6.71 -14.30
CA GLY A 554 3.53 -7.15 -14.72
C GLY A 554 4.40 -7.61 -13.56
N SER A 555 4.62 -6.75 -12.57
CA SER A 555 5.23 -7.13 -11.29
C SER A 555 4.82 -6.21 -10.15
N ILE A 556 4.70 -6.77 -8.95
CA ILE A 556 4.57 -6.02 -7.70
C ILE A 556 5.78 -6.34 -6.85
N GLN A 557 6.49 -5.31 -6.40
CA GLN A 557 7.52 -5.38 -5.38
C GLN A 557 7.08 -4.51 -4.20
N LEU A 558 7.18 -5.05 -2.99
CA LEU A 558 6.83 -4.38 -1.75
C LEU A 558 7.93 -4.65 -0.73
N LEU A 559 8.44 -3.61 -0.09
CA LEU A 559 9.24 -3.66 1.11
C LEU A 559 8.54 -2.83 2.18
N ALA A 560 8.25 -3.44 3.31
CA ALA A 560 7.81 -2.74 4.50
C ALA A 560 8.74 -3.11 5.66
N SER A 561 9.31 -2.15 6.36
CA SER A 561 10.33 -2.42 7.38
C SER A 561 10.39 -1.37 8.47
N ASP A 562 11.09 -1.67 9.55
CA ASP A 562 11.46 -0.71 10.60
C ASP A 562 12.71 0.13 10.25
N GLY A 563 13.05 0.25 8.95
CA GLY A 563 14.23 0.93 8.43
C GLY A 563 15.30 -0.01 7.86
N HIS A 564 15.14 -1.33 8.06
CA HIS A 564 16.01 -2.34 7.46
C HIS A 564 15.66 -2.59 5.99
N GLY A 565 16.67 -2.88 5.17
CA GLY A 565 16.50 -3.21 3.76
C GLY A 565 16.94 -4.63 3.46
N GLU A 566 16.13 -5.35 2.70
CA GLU A 566 16.48 -6.65 2.12
C GLU A 566 15.76 -6.80 0.78
N SER A 567 16.33 -7.56 -0.15
CA SER A 567 15.72 -7.74 -1.47
C SER A 567 16.06 -9.10 -2.05
N LEU A 568 15.17 -9.59 -2.92
CA LEU A 568 15.44 -10.79 -3.71
C LEU A 568 16.33 -10.47 -4.92
N PRO A 569 17.20 -11.41 -5.35
CA PRO A 569 17.96 -11.32 -6.59
C PRO A 569 17.07 -10.92 -7.78
N ALA A 570 17.65 -10.21 -8.74
CA ALA A 570 16.93 -9.78 -9.93
C ALA A 570 16.27 -10.97 -10.65
N GLY A 571 15.01 -10.82 -11.05
CA GLY A 571 14.25 -11.84 -11.78
C GLY A 571 13.61 -12.93 -10.92
N GLN A 572 13.96 -13.06 -9.65
CA GLN A 572 13.31 -14.00 -8.72
C GLN A 572 12.05 -13.40 -8.09
N GLN A 573 11.07 -14.25 -7.80
CA GLN A 573 9.90 -13.91 -7.01
C GLN A 573 9.96 -14.63 -5.66
N GLY A 574 9.22 -14.13 -4.68
CA GLY A 574 9.29 -14.67 -3.34
C GLY A 574 8.88 -13.70 -2.25
N VAL A 575 9.04 -14.15 -1.02
CA VAL A 575 8.78 -13.39 0.21
C VAL A 575 9.96 -13.54 1.15
N ILE A 576 10.38 -12.44 1.77
CA ILE A 576 11.31 -12.44 2.90
C ILE A 576 10.57 -11.84 4.09
N PHE A 577 10.62 -12.53 5.23
CA PHE A 577 10.02 -12.09 6.48
C PHE A 577 11.07 -12.15 7.60
N ARG A 578 11.25 -11.04 8.31
CA ARG A 578 12.09 -10.98 9.51
C ARG A 578 11.23 -10.38 10.62
N ASP A 579 11.10 -11.09 11.73
CA ASP A 579 10.55 -10.57 12.98
C ASP A 579 11.48 -10.95 14.13
N GLN A 580 12.48 -10.12 14.36
CA GLN A 580 13.53 -10.27 15.38
C GLN A 580 13.48 -9.11 16.37
N GLN A 581 14.35 -9.10 17.38
CA GLN A 581 14.34 -8.05 18.41
C GLN A 581 14.61 -6.65 17.88
N ASP A 582 15.61 -6.56 17.04
CA ASP A 582 16.21 -5.34 16.51
C ASP A 582 15.89 -5.12 15.03
N ARG A 583 15.22 -6.10 14.39
CA ARG A 583 14.93 -6.08 12.96
C ARG A 583 13.53 -6.56 12.65
N TRP A 584 12.81 -5.81 11.83
CA TRP A 584 11.53 -6.23 11.27
C TRP A 584 11.40 -5.81 9.81
N LEU A 585 11.09 -6.76 8.93
CA LEU A 585 10.75 -6.45 7.54
C LEU A 585 9.89 -7.53 6.89
N ILE A 586 9.09 -7.11 5.91
CA ILE A 586 8.43 -7.94 4.92
C ILE A 586 8.87 -7.42 3.55
N PHE A 587 9.52 -8.27 2.77
CA PHE A 587 9.76 -8.03 1.35
C PHE A 587 8.95 -9.04 0.53
N GLY A 588 8.27 -8.60 -0.52
CA GLY A 588 7.56 -9.47 -1.44
C GLY A 588 7.81 -9.04 -2.88
N ARG A 589 8.06 -9.99 -3.78
CA ARG A 589 8.04 -9.76 -5.23
C ARG A 589 7.25 -10.85 -5.94
N VAL A 590 6.27 -10.48 -6.77
CA VAL A 590 5.47 -11.41 -7.57
C VAL A 590 5.33 -10.90 -9.00
N PHE A 591 5.40 -11.80 -9.99
CA PHE A 591 5.21 -11.48 -11.41
C PHE A 591 3.85 -11.98 -11.93
N GLY A 592 3.21 -11.18 -12.79
CA GLY A 592 1.97 -11.58 -13.46
C GLY A 592 0.82 -11.88 -12.51
N LEU A 593 0.74 -11.18 -11.37
CA LEU A 593 -0.24 -11.48 -10.32
C LEU A 593 -1.67 -11.31 -10.84
N ARG A 594 -2.51 -12.32 -10.59
CA ARG A 594 -3.95 -12.34 -10.92
C ARG A 594 -4.84 -12.49 -9.69
N GLN A 595 -4.44 -13.36 -8.76
CA GLN A 595 -5.21 -13.61 -7.55
C GLN A 595 -4.30 -14.04 -6.40
N VAL A 596 -4.56 -13.53 -5.21
CA VAL A 596 -4.06 -14.10 -3.96
C VAL A 596 -5.24 -14.23 -3.03
N LYS A 597 -5.50 -15.42 -2.50
CA LYS A 597 -6.51 -15.61 -1.47
C LYS A 597 -5.87 -16.32 -0.28
N LEU A 598 -5.90 -15.67 0.87
CA LEU A 598 -5.46 -16.18 2.15
C LEU A 598 -6.70 -16.35 3.03
N GLN A 599 -6.95 -17.56 3.52
CA GLN A 599 -7.89 -17.84 4.58
C GLN A 599 -7.08 -18.37 5.76
N PRO A 600 -7.04 -17.72 6.93
CA PRO A 600 -6.22 -18.18 8.06
C PRO A 600 -6.76 -19.43 8.75
N GLU A 601 -8.08 -19.59 8.79
CA GLU A 601 -8.75 -20.69 9.52
C GLU A 601 -9.83 -21.39 8.68
N PRO A 602 -9.64 -22.67 8.30
CA PRO A 602 -8.34 -23.35 8.22
C PRO A 602 -7.41 -22.60 7.24
N LEU A 603 -6.09 -22.70 7.47
CA LEU A 603 -5.13 -21.99 6.64
C LEU A 603 -5.22 -22.48 5.19
N LYS A 604 -5.61 -21.63 4.25
CA LYS A 604 -5.62 -21.91 2.82
C LYS A 604 -5.04 -20.73 2.06
N VAL A 605 -4.10 -21.02 1.18
CA VAL A 605 -3.43 -20.04 0.33
C VAL A 605 -3.64 -20.45 -1.12
N LEU A 606 -4.34 -19.63 -1.89
CA LEU A 606 -4.48 -19.78 -3.34
C LEU A 606 -3.74 -18.62 -4.01
N VAL A 607 -2.79 -18.95 -4.88
CA VAL A 607 -2.07 -17.98 -5.71
C VAL A 607 -2.37 -18.26 -7.17
N ARG A 608 -2.74 -17.21 -7.91
CA ARG A 608 -2.74 -17.20 -9.37
C ARG A 608 -1.79 -16.13 -9.88
N ALA A 609 -0.75 -16.56 -10.59
CA ALA A 609 0.33 -15.69 -11.08
C ALA A 609 0.74 -16.06 -12.51
N GLY A 610 1.71 -15.33 -13.07
CA GLY A 610 2.34 -15.70 -14.35
C GLY A 610 3.22 -16.94 -14.19
N GLU A 611 3.40 -17.71 -15.28
CA GLU A 611 4.18 -18.97 -15.23
C GLU A 611 5.68 -18.75 -15.00
N GLY A 612 6.29 -19.75 -14.36
CA GLY A 612 7.63 -20.20 -14.75
C GLY A 612 8.79 -19.44 -14.13
N LYS A 613 8.61 -18.88 -12.93
CA LYS A 613 9.71 -18.30 -12.17
C LYS A 613 9.92 -18.99 -10.82
N PRO A 614 11.18 -19.15 -10.38
CA PRO A 614 11.48 -19.63 -9.05
C PRO A 614 10.84 -18.74 -7.99
N PHE A 615 10.19 -19.37 -7.01
CA PHE A 615 9.62 -18.71 -5.85
C PHE A 615 10.42 -19.10 -4.61
N THR A 616 10.90 -18.13 -3.85
CA THR A 616 11.59 -18.35 -2.57
C THR A 616 10.79 -17.76 -1.42
N ALA A 617 10.74 -18.46 -0.29
CA ALA A 617 10.20 -17.96 0.95
C ALA A 617 11.30 -18.05 2.00
N ASP A 618 11.61 -16.95 2.67
CA ASP A 618 12.62 -16.93 3.72
C ASP A 618 12.06 -16.19 4.92
N ALA A 619 11.91 -16.88 6.04
CA ALA A 619 11.29 -16.36 7.24
C ALA A 619 12.23 -16.55 8.45
N THR A 620 12.36 -15.51 9.26
CA THR A 620 13.01 -15.56 10.57
C THR A 620 12.03 -15.01 11.59
N ILE A 621 11.60 -15.84 12.54
CA ILE A 621 10.53 -15.52 13.49
C ILE A 621 11.09 -15.68 14.89
N ARG A 622 10.95 -14.65 15.71
CA ARG A 622 11.31 -14.71 17.13
C ARG A 622 10.47 -15.78 17.86
N GLN A 623 11.15 -16.64 18.62
CA GLN A 623 10.52 -17.60 19.53
C GLN A 623 11.21 -17.62 20.91
N PRO A 624 10.55 -18.14 21.96
CA PRO A 624 11.23 -18.45 23.22
C PRO A 624 12.31 -19.53 22.97
N GLY A 625 13.59 -19.20 23.22
CA GLY A 625 14.71 -20.13 23.03
C GLY A 625 15.61 -19.82 21.82
N GLY A 626 15.18 -18.95 20.90
CA GLY A 626 15.96 -18.55 19.73
C GLY A 626 15.08 -18.03 18.59
N ASP A 627 15.70 -17.56 17.52
CA ASP A 627 14.98 -17.21 16.29
C ASP A 627 14.78 -18.49 15.45
N LEU A 628 13.52 -18.75 15.07
CA LEU A 628 13.13 -19.79 14.14
C LEU A 628 13.45 -19.35 12.72
N GLY A 629 14.33 -20.06 12.03
CA GLY A 629 14.63 -19.86 10.61
C GLY A 629 13.88 -20.86 9.75
N VAL A 630 13.19 -20.40 8.70
CA VAL A 630 12.52 -21.25 7.71
C VAL A 630 12.84 -20.74 6.31
N HIS A 631 13.36 -21.62 5.46
CA HIS A 631 13.65 -21.36 4.05
C HIS A 631 12.89 -22.34 3.17
N GLY A 632 12.16 -21.81 2.19
CA GLY A 632 11.41 -22.55 1.18
C GLY A 632 11.80 -22.11 -0.22
N SER A 633 11.84 -23.04 -1.16
CA SER A 633 12.02 -22.74 -2.58
C SER A 633 11.17 -23.67 -3.45
N ILE A 634 10.63 -23.10 -4.52
CA ILE A 634 9.87 -23.77 -5.57
C ILE A 634 10.54 -23.39 -6.89
N GLU A 635 11.02 -24.37 -7.65
CA GLU A 635 11.82 -24.10 -8.86
C GLU A 635 11.00 -23.42 -9.96
N ASN A 636 9.78 -23.89 -10.19
CA ASN A 636 8.87 -23.36 -11.19
C ASN A 636 7.47 -23.28 -10.59
N LEU A 637 7.02 -22.08 -10.23
CA LEU A 637 5.66 -21.88 -9.72
C LEU A 637 4.63 -22.03 -10.87
N PRO A 638 3.65 -22.94 -10.75
CA PRO A 638 2.51 -23.05 -11.68
C PRO A 638 1.65 -21.79 -11.72
N ARG A 639 0.74 -21.68 -12.71
CA ARG A 639 -0.18 -20.52 -12.78
C ARG A 639 -1.18 -20.52 -11.66
N ARG A 640 -1.53 -21.70 -11.13
CA ARG A 640 -2.39 -21.86 -9.97
C ARG A 640 -1.73 -22.81 -8.99
N VAL A 641 -1.55 -22.34 -7.76
CA VAL A 641 -1.18 -23.19 -6.62
C VAL A 641 -2.13 -22.90 -5.48
N GLU A 642 -2.67 -23.96 -4.89
CA GLU A 642 -3.47 -23.93 -3.69
C GLU A 642 -2.83 -24.84 -2.64
N VAL A 643 -2.53 -24.28 -1.47
CA VAL A 643 -2.02 -25.01 -0.31
C VAL A 643 -3.00 -24.82 0.83
N GLY A 644 -3.47 -25.92 1.41
CA GLY A 644 -4.33 -25.94 2.57
C GLY A 644 -3.69 -26.67 3.74
N LEU A 645 -3.77 -26.08 4.94
CA LEU A 645 -3.47 -26.69 6.22
C LEU A 645 -4.77 -26.68 7.04
N THR A 646 -5.36 -27.86 7.23
CA THR A 646 -6.58 -28.03 8.00
C THR A 646 -6.22 -28.79 9.27
N GLN A 647 -6.43 -28.17 10.43
CA GLN A 647 -6.35 -28.89 11.70
C GLN A 647 -7.72 -29.46 12.04
N ASP A 648 -7.76 -30.77 12.28
CA ASP A 648 -8.89 -31.48 12.83
C ASP A 648 -8.54 -31.90 14.26
N ALA A 649 -9.43 -31.60 15.22
CA ALA A 649 -9.21 -31.91 16.62
C ALA A 649 -9.07 -33.43 16.90
N SER A 650 -9.65 -34.27 16.03
CA SER A 650 -9.58 -35.73 16.03
C SER A 650 -8.50 -36.29 15.11
N ASP A 651 -8.36 -35.72 13.90
CA ASP A 651 -7.55 -36.33 12.82
C ASP A 651 -6.15 -35.70 12.62
N GLY A 652 -5.80 -34.68 13.41
CA GLY A 652 -4.52 -33.97 13.33
C GLY A 652 -4.45 -32.92 12.21
N THR A 653 -3.26 -32.66 11.68
CA THR A 653 -3.03 -31.66 10.63
C THR A 653 -3.05 -32.31 9.24
N LYS A 654 -4.01 -31.93 8.40
CA LYS A 654 -4.05 -32.29 6.98
C LYS A 654 -3.43 -31.17 6.14
N ILE A 655 -2.43 -31.53 5.35
CA ILE A 655 -1.84 -30.71 4.28
C ILE A 655 -2.46 -31.15 2.96
N ALA A 656 -3.04 -30.22 2.21
CA ALA A 656 -3.54 -30.45 0.86
C ALA A 656 -2.83 -29.51 -0.10
N TYR A 657 -2.38 -30.04 -1.23
CA TYR A 657 -1.75 -29.30 -2.30
C TYR A 657 -2.50 -29.60 -3.60
N ASP A 658 -2.86 -28.54 -4.33
CA ASP A 658 -3.48 -28.59 -5.66
C ASP A 658 -2.84 -27.55 -6.57
N ALA A 659 -2.45 -27.96 -7.78
CA ALA A 659 -1.89 -27.07 -8.78
C ALA A 659 -2.33 -27.46 -10.18
N ASP A 660 -2.25 -26.51 -11.11
CA ASP A 660 -2.61 -26.73 -12.51
C ASP A 660 -1.49 -27.33 -13.37
N ALA A 661 -0.27 -27.42 -12.83
CA ALA A 661 0.86 -28.09 -13.45
C ALA A 661 1.75 -28.74 -12.36
N PRO A 662 2.48 -29.82 -12.70
CA PRO A 662 3.46 -30.41 -11.79
C PRO A 662 4.61 -29.43 -11.51
N ILE A 663 5.22 -29.56 -10.33
CA ILE A 663 6.38 -28.76 -9.92
C ILE A 663 7.62 -29.64 -9.97
N GLY A 664 8.69 -29.17 -10.63
CA GLY A 664 9.95 -29.93 -10.71
C GLY A 664 10.56 -30.20 -9.34
N ARG A 665 10.60 -29.18 -8.47
CA ARG A 665 11.16 -29.33 -7.12
C ARG A 665 10.58 -28.34 -6.10
N ILE A 666 10.31 -28.84 -4.91
CA ILE A 666 10.04 -28.06 -3.69
C ILE A 666 11.10 -28.42 -2.65
N VAL A 667 11.72 -27.42 -2.03
CA VAL A 667 12.61 -27.60 -0.88
C VAL A 667 12.11 -26.73 0.26
N LEU A 668 11.96 -27.30 1.44
CA LEU A 668 11.70 -26.60 2.69
C LEU A 668 12.77 -27.01 3.68
N SER A 669 13.32 -26.07 4.42
CA SER A 669 14.26 -26.33 5.50
C SER A 669 14.05 -25.34 6.62
N GLY A 670 14.37 -25.73 7.84
CA GLY A 670 14.38 -24.79 8.95
C GLY A 670 15.30 -25.24 10.06
N GLN A 671 15.54 -24.31 10.97
CA GLN A 671 16.48 -24.42 12.08
C GLN A 671 15.85 -23.85 13.34
N ASN A 672 16.21 -24.40 14.49
CA ASN A 672 15.62 -24.10 15.81
C ASN A 672 14.10 -24.33 15.83
N LEU A 673 13.61 -25.36 15.13
CA LEU A 673 12.22 -25.78 15.17
C LEU A 673 12.14 -27.18 15.77
N GLU A 674 11.78 -27.27 17.05
CA GLU A 674 11.52 -28.55 17.71
C GLU A 674 10.24 -29.18 17.12
N LEU A 675 10.39 -29.88 15.99
CA LEU A 675 9.30 -30.60 15.32
C LEU A 675 8.96 -31.90 16.05
N ILE A 676 9.99 -32.54 16.59
CA ILE A 676 9.97 -33.72 17.44
C ILE A 676 11.09 -33.56 18.47
N ASP A 677 10.98 -34.25 19.61
CA ASP A 677 11.98 -34.18 20.68
C ASP A 677 13.41 -34.31 20.11
N ARG A 678 14.26 -33.32 20.43
CA ARG A 678 15.67 -33.19 20.01
C ARG A 678 15.94 -32.81 18.55
N ALA A 679 14.96 -32.75 17.64
CA ALA A 679 15.22 -32.32 16.26
C ALA A 679 15.10 -30.80 16.13
N ASP A 680 16.24 -30.09 16.06
CA ASP A 680 16.26 -28.63 15.90
C ASP A 680 16.32 -28.21 14.41
N ASP A 681 16.85 -29.06 13.54
CA ASP A 681 16.97 -28.82 12.11
C ASP A 681 16.07 -29.76 11.31
N PHE A 682 15.49 -29.24 10.23
CA PHE A 682 14.75 -30.07 9.27
C PHE A 682 15.03 -29.67 7.83
N ARG A 683 14.87 -30.65 6.93
CA ARG A 683 14.89 -30.46 5.49
C ARG A 683 13.94 -31.44 4.82
N ILE A 684 13.04 -30.91 4.02
CA ILE A 684 12.11 -31.64 3.18
C ILE A 684 12.40 -31.25 1.73
N ALA A 685 12.66 -32.22 0.88
CA ALA A 685 12.79 -32.03 -0.55
C ALA A 685 11.81 -32.95 -1.27
N VAL A 686 11.03 -32.39 -2.18
CA VAL A 686 10.07 -33.12 -3.00
C VAL A 686 10.43 -32.85 -4.46
N ASP A 687 10.83 -33.90 -5.18
CA ASP A 687 11.17 -33.86 -6.60
C ASP A 687 9.98 -34.43 -7.41
N ASP A 688 9.70 -33.82 -8.56
CA ASP A 688 8.55 -34.09 -9.44
C ASP A 688 7.22 -34.17 -8.67
N VAL A 689 6.81 -33.03 -8.08
CA VAL A 689 5.56 -32.91 -7.33
C VAL A 689 4.37 -32.97 -8.31
N PRO A 690 3.41 -33.88 -8.11
CA PRO A 690 2.24 -34.02 -8.96
C PRO A 690 1.29 -32.83 -8.79
N THR A 691 0.23 -32.77 -9.59
CA THR A 691 -0.78 -31.70 -9.51
C THR A 691 -1.63 -31.77 -8.25
N HIS A 692 -1.71 -32.92 -7.58
CA HIS A 692 -2.45 -33.10 -6.34
C HIS A 692 -1.69 -33.99 -5.36
N PHE A 693 -1.57 -33.54 -4.12
CA PHE A 693 -0.94 -34.27 -3.03
C PHE A 693 -1.65 -33.97 -1.71
N GLU A 694 -1.85 -35.00 -0.88
CA GLU A 694 -2.33 -34.83 0.49
C GLU A 694 -1.39 -35.53 1.47
N ALA A 695 -1.07 -34.84 2.57
CA ALA A 695 -0.42 -35.42 3.74
C ALA A 695 -1.30 -35.21 4.98
N LYS A 696 -1.27 -36.16 5.91
CA LYS A 696 -1.91 -36.08 7.21
C LYS A 696 -0.87 -36.38 8.29
N LEU A 697 -0.84 -35.51 9.29
CA LEU A 697 -0.01 -35.58 10.48
C LEU A 697 -0.97 -35.73 11.67
N PRO A 698 -1.28 -36.95 12.13
CA PRO A 698 -2.28 -37.15 13.17
C PRO A 698 -1.82 -36.57 14.50
N LYS A 699 -2.78 -36.20 15.36
CA LYS A 699 -2.54 -35.64 16.69
C LYS A 699 -1.89 -36.67 17.66
N SER A 700 -2.18 -37.94 17.43
CA SER A 700 -1.65 -39.11 18.16
C SER A 700 -1.78 -40.33 17.24
N GLY A 701 -0.81 -41.24 17.24
CA GLY A 701 -0.77 -42.37 16.29
C GLY A 701 0.20 -42.11 15.12
N PRO A 702 0.02 -42.73 13.93
CA PRO A 702 1.05 -42.82 12.91
C PRO A 702 1.71 -41.50 12.51
N LEU A 703 3.04 -41.40 12.58
CA LEU A 703 3.80 -40.18 12.35
C LEU A 703 3.37 -39.40 11.09
N ILE A 704 3.13 -40.09 9.95
CA ILE A 704 2.76 -39.46 8.66
C ILE A 704 1.92 -40.42 7.80
N GLU A 705 0.78 -39.96 7.28
CA GLU A 705 0.08 -40.56 6.13
C GLU A 705 0.20 -39.62 4.92
N ALA A 706 0.67 -40.08 3.77
CA ALA A 706 0.78 -39.26 2.57
C ALA A 706 0.21 -40.01 1.36
N SER A 707 -0.51 -39.31 0.48
CA SER A 707 -1.11 -39.89 -0.72
C SER A 707 -1.04 -38.92 -1.90
N ALA A 708 -0.79 -39.44 -3.09
CA ALA A 708 -0.76 -38.67 -4.32
C ALA A 708 -1.51 -39.40 -5.45
N ILE A 709 -2.16 -38.64 -6.33
CA ILE A 709 -2.88 -39.21 -7.48
C ILE A 709 -1.88 -39.79 -8.50
N ASP A 710 -0.84 -39.01 -8.79
CA ASP A 710 0.30 -39.41 -9.60
C ASP A 710 1.53 -39.65 -8.71
N PRO A 711 2.45 -40.56 -9.09
CA PRO A 711 3.64 -40.82 -8.29
C PRO A 711 4.47 -39.55 -8.10
N ILE A 712 4.86 -39.26 -6.86
CA ILE A 712 5.84 -38.23 -6.56
C ILE A 712 7.22 -38.75 -6.96
N GLY A 713 8.01 -37.98 -7.71
CA GLY A 713 9.32 -38.40 -8.19
C GLY A 713 10.22 -38.91 -7.06
N ALA A 714 10.44 -38.07 -6.05
CA ALA A 714 11.02 -38.49 -4.77
C ALA A 714 10.61 -37.56 -3.64
N ILE A 715 10.42 -38.12 -2.44
CA ILE A 715 10.34 -37.35 -1.19
C ILE A 715 11.55 -37.68 -0.36
N LYS A 716 12.25 -36.66 0.12
CA LYS A 716 13.33 -36.76 1.10
C LYS A 716 12.99 -35.91 2.32
N ILE A 717 12.93 -36.51 3.50
CA ILE A 717 12.70 -35.86 4.79
C ILE A 717 13.94 -36.09 5.64
N GLN A 718 14.51 -35.04 6.21
CA GLN A 718 15.64 -35.09 7.14
C GLN A 718 15.29 -34.25 8.37
N LEU A 719 15.49 -34.80 9.56
CA LEU A 719 15.35 -34.16 10.86
C LEU A 719 16.65 -34.43 11.64
N ALA A 720 17.25 -33.48 12.33
CA ALA A 720 18.48 -33.70 13.09
C ALA A 720 18.72 -32.69 14.22
N ASP A 721 19.54 -33.06 15.21
CA ASP A 721 20.19 -32.13 16.15
C ASP A 721 21.52 -31.59 15.58
N GLY A 722 21.44 -30.85 14.46
CA GLY A 722 22.60 -30.27 13.79
C GLY A 722 22.95 -30.95 12.45
N GLY A 723 23.43 -32.18 12.49
CA GLY A 723 24.00 -32.87 11.32
C GLY A 723 23.08 -33.89 10.67
N PHE A 724 22.54 -33.57 9.48
CA PHE A 724 21.75 -34.52 8.69
C PHE A 724 22.53 -35.79 8.34
N GLU A 725 21.82 -36.92 8.38
CA GLU A 725 22.29 -38.16 7.81
C GLU A 725 21.92 -38.27 6.33
N GLU A 726 22.77 -38.93 5.57
CA GLU A 726 22.57 -39.12 4.14
C GLU A 726 22.45 -40.62 3.83
N LEU A 727 21.41 -40.97 3.08
CA LEU A 727 21.31 -42.30 2.50
C LEU A 727 22.35 -42.45 1.39
N PRO A 728 22.86 -43.67 1.12
CA PRO A 728 23.76 -43.90 0.00
C PRO A 728 23.13 -43.42 -1.33
N ALA A 729 23.97 -42.87 -2.21
CA ALA A 729 23.51 -42.35 -3.49
C ALA A 729 22.77 -43.42 -4.31
N GLY A 730 21.64 -43.04 -4.91
CA GLY A 730 20.82 -43.94 -5.73
C GLY A 730 19.94 -44.92 -4.97
N ARG A 731 19.87 -44.84 -3.63
CA ARG A 731 19.03 -45.72 -2.80
C ARG A 731 17.86 -44.95 -2.20
N ASP A 732 16.79 -45.69 -1.90
CA ASP A 732 15.69 -45.26 -1.04
C ASP A 732 15.94 -45.83 0.36
N GLY A 733 15.25 -45.32 1.38
CA GLY A 733 15.43 -45.85 2.72
C GLY A 733 14.97 -44.96 3.86
N ALA A 734 15.23 -45.45 5.07
CA ALA A 734 14.99 -44.75 6.33
C ALA A 734 16.15 -44.95 7.32
N ILE A 735 16.69 -43.87 7.86
CA ILE A 735 17.67 -43.85 8.95
C ILE A 735 16.98 -43.23 10.16
N TYR A 736 17.09 -43.87 11.32
CA TYR A 736 16.71 -43.36 12.63
C TYR A 736 17.90 -43.52 13.57
N LEU A 737 18.47 -42.42 14.04
CA LEU A 737 19.54 -42.39 15.02
C LEU A 737 19.04 -41.65 16.25
N ASP A 738 19.09 -42.28 17.40
CA ASP A 738 18.74 -41.69 18.69
C ASP A 738 19.74 -42.16 19.74
N THR A 739 20.87 -41.45 19.79
CA THR A 739 21.96 -41.70 20.73
C THR A 739 22.14 -40.49 21.63
N ASN A 740 22.86 -40.62 22.75
CA ASN A 740 23.04 -39.49 23.67
C ASN A 740 23.78 -38.29 23.07
N SER A 741 24.55 -38.49 22.00
CA SER A 741 25.33 -37.44 21.35
C SER A 741 24.73 -36.96 20.03
N ARG A 742 23.71 -37.66 19.51
CA ARG A 742 23.17 -37.39 18.19
C ARG A 742 21.76 -37.90 18.00
N PHE A 743 20.95 -37.11 17.33
CA PHE A 743 19.62 -37.41 16.87
C PHE A 743 19.51 -37.12 15.37
N ALA A 744 19.05 -38.09 14.58
CA ALA A 744 18.79 -37.88 13.17
C ALA A 744 17.71 -38.83 12.63
N ILE A 745 16.77 -38.30 11.87
CA ILE A 745 15.84 -39.08 11.05
C ILE A 745 16.07 -38.70 9.60
N THR A 746 16.25 -39.67 8.71
CA THR A 746 16.33 -39.43 7.27
C THR A 746 15.51 -40.46 6.53
N ALA A 747 14.47 -40.04 5.83
CA ALA A 747 13.69 -40.91 4.97
C ALA A 747 13.79 -40.40 3.53
N LYS A 748 14.02 -41.29 2.58
CA LYS A 748 13.92 -40.98 1.15
C LYS A 748 13.16 -42.09 0.45
N VAL A 749 12.14 -41.70 -0.30
CA VAL A 749 11.30 -42.64 -1.04
C VAL A 749 11.06 -42.11 -2.44
N SER A 750 11.45 -42.88 -3.45
CA SER A 750 11.23 -42.53 -4.86
C SER A 750 9.91 -43.11 -5.35
N ARG A 751 9.25 -42.41 -6.29
CA ARG A 751 8.00 -42.82 -6.94
C ARG A 751 6.83 -43.06 -5.98
N LEU A 752 6.80 -42.37 -4.84
CA LEU A 752 5.81 -42.59 -3.78
C LEU A 752 4.37 -42.36 -4.27
N ARG A 753 3.47 -43.32 -4.02
CA ARG A 753 2.01 -43.14 -4.17
C ARG A 753 1.30 -43.01 -2.83
N GLY A 754 1.72 -43.83 -1.86
CA GLY A 754 1.18 -43.83 -0.51
C GLY A 754 2.27 -44.13 0.52
N LEU A 755 2.32 -43.36 1.60
CA LEU A 755 3.17 -43.60 2.77
C LEU A 755 2.27 -43.68 3.99
N LYS A 756 2.48 -44.69 4.83
CA LYS A 756 1.92 -44.73 6.19
C LYS A 756 2.98 -45.23 7.15
N VAL A 757 3.36 -44.39 8.11
CA VAL A 757 4.34 -44.73 9.16
C VAL A 757 3.63 -44.72 10.51
N ILE A 758 3.55 -45.86 11.19
CA ILE A 758 3.04 -45.99 12.56
C ILE A 758 4.22 -46.09 13.52
N THR A 759 4.27 -45.31 14.61
CA THR A 759 5.42 -45.28 15.54
C THR A 759 5.11 -45.75 16.96
N ASP A 760 3.84 -45.95 17.33
CA ASP A 760 3.41 -46.31 18.69
C ASP A 760 2.43 -47.49 18.66
N PRO A 761 2.65 -48.59 19.42
CA PRO A 761 3.80 -48.90 20.28
C PRO A 761 5.02 -49.48 19.55
N LEU A 762 4.90 -49.76 18.25
CA LEU A 762 5.97 -50.35 17.43
C LEU A 762 6.02 -49.69 16.05
N PRO A 763 7.21 -49.49 15.47
CA PRO A 763 7.35 -48.94 14.14
C PRO A 763 6.81 -49.92 13.08
N GLU A 764 5.70 -49.56 12.44
CA GLU A 764 5.20 -50.21 11.23
C GLU A 764 5.31 -49.23 10.07
N VAL A 765 6.05 -49.63 9.03
CA VAL A 765 6.19 -48.83 7.81
C VAL A 765 5.45 -49.55 6.69
N SER A 766 4.38 -48.92 6.21
CA SER A 766 3.62 -49.36 5.03
C SER A 766 3.94 -48.44 3.87
N LEU A 767 4.52 -49.00 2.81
CA LEU A 767 4.92 -48.30 1.60
C LEU A 767 4.05 -48.78 0.43
N ASP A 768 3.29 -47.87 -0.18
CA ASP A 768 2.68 -48.11 -1.49
C ASP A 768 3.57 -47.48 -2.57
N LEU A 769 4.42 -48.34 -3.14
CA LEU A 769 5.39 -47.99 -4.17
C LEU A 769 5.00 -48.69 -5.48
N PRO A 770 4.88 -47.99 -6.61
CA PRO A 770 4.92 -48.66 -7.91
C PRO A 770 6.33 -49.24 -8.10
N ASP A 771 6.46 -50.43 -8.70
CA ASP A 771 7.73 -51.15 -8.91
C ASP A 771 8.94 -50.21 -9.01
N THR A 772 9.67 -50.07 -7.89
CA THR A 772 10.85 -49.19 -7.84
C THR A 772 12.08 -50.03 -8.12
N PRO A 773 13.00 -49.53 -8.96
CA PRO A 773 14.27 -50.20 -9.20
C PRO A 773 15.26 -50.02 -8.05
N ASN A 774 14.98 -49.15 -7.07
CA ASN A 774 15.94 -48.75 -6.06
C ASN A 774 15.85 -49.68 -4.84
N PRO A 775 16.98 -50.21 -4.33
CA PRO A 775 17.01 -50.87 -3.04
C PRO A 775 16.53 -49.93 -1.94
N PHE A 776 15.84 -50.48 -0.95
CA PHE A 776 15.39 -49.76 0.23
C PHE A 776 16.26 -50.14 1.43
N ASP A 777 17.06 -49.21 1.92
CA ASP A 777 17.87 -49.40 3.12
C ASP A 777 17.12 -48.93 4.36
N PHE A 778 17.21 -49.66 5.45
CA PHE A 778 16.79 -49.14 6.74
C PHE A 778 17.93 -49.26 7.74
N LYS A 779 18.01 -48.30 8.66
CA LYS A 779 19.00 -48.26 9.72
C LYS A 779 18.37 -47.60 10.94
N ILE A 780 18.35 -48.30 12.06
CA ILE A 780 17.89 -47.82 13.35
C ILE A 780 19.08 -47.96 14.29
N GLU A 781 19.49 -46.90 14.97
CA GLU A 781 20.47 -46.93 16.06
C GLU A 781 19.87 -46.23 17.27
N ARG A 782 19.93 -46.85 18.44
CA ARG A 782 19.40 -46.34 19.69
C ARG A 782 20.42 -46.52 20.81
N GLN A 783 20.48 -45.55 21.71
CA GLN A 783 21.27 -45.65 22.92
C GLN A 783 20.46 -45.10 24.09
N LYS A 784 19.91 -45.99 24.91
CA LYS A 784 18.98 -45.61 25.99
C LYS A 784 19.69 -44.85 27.13
N PHE A 785 20.93 -45.21 27.44
CA PHE A 785 21.76 -44.53 28.42
C PHE A 785 23.20 -44.33 27.91
N PRO A 786 23.94 -43.30 28.38
CA PRO A 786 25.28 -42.98 27.85
C PRO A 786 26.33 -44.08 27.96
N ASP A 787 26.17 -44.98 28.93
CA ASP A 787 27.06 -46.10 29.25
C ASP A 787 26.61 -47.44 28.63
N GLU A 788 25.43 -47.51 28.03
CA GLU A 788 24.95 -48.69 27.32
C GLU A 788 25.51 -48.72 25.88
N PRO A 789 25.74 -49.93 25.31
CA PRO A 789 26.11 -50.08 23.91
C PRO A 789 25.00 -49.52 23.00
N ILE A 790 25.39 -49.08 21.80
CA ILE A 790 24.43 -48.68 20.77
C ILE A 790 23.76 -49.94 20.25
N GLU A 791 22.46 -50.03 20.47
CA GLU A 791 21.59 -50.99 19.81
C GLU A 791 21.35 -50.54 18.38
N TYR A 792 21.46 -51.43 17.41
CA TYR A 792 21.19 -51.14 16.02
C TYR A 792 20.43 -52.27 15.33
N PHE A 793 19.63 -51.86 14.35
CA PHE A 793 18.95 -52.73 13.42
C PHE A 793 19.04 -52.10 12.03
N ARG A 794 19.73 -52.76 11.11
CA ARG A 794 19.91 -52.27 9.74
C ARG A 794 19.65 -53.37 8.73
N GLY A 795 19.35 -52.97 7.51
CA GLY A 795 19.08 -53.93 6.46
C GLY A 795 18.77 -53.28 5.13
N THR A 796 18.59 -54.14 4.13
CA THR A 796 18.33 -53.75 2.75
C THR A 796 17.26 -54.66 2.19
N ILE A 797 16.27 -54.08 1.52
CA ILE A 797 15.27 -54.77 0.72
C ILE A 797 15.59 -54.49 -0.76
N ASP A 798 15.93 -55.51 -1.53
CA ASP A 798 16.19 -55.35 -2.97
C ASP A 798 14.87 -55.29 -3.74
N LYS A 799 14.65 -54.19 -4.46
CA LYS A 799 13.46 -53.92 -5.31
C LYS A 799 12.13 -54.14 -4.57
N PRO A 800 11.79 -53.31 -3.58
CA PRO A 800 10.49 -53.41 -2.90
C PRO A 800 9.34 -53.36 -3.92
N GLN A 801 8.32 -54.20 -3.71
CA GLN A 801 7.17 -54.30 -4.60
C GLN A 801 6.03 -53.38 -4.14
N ARG A 802 4.94 -53.33 -4.92
CA ARG A 802 3.72 -52.65 -4.51
C ARG A 802 3.18 -53.18 -3.18
N ASP A 803 2.55 -52.32 -2.38
CA ASP A 803 1.96 -52.67 -1.08
C ASP A 803 2.96 -53.32 -0.10
N THR A 804 4.25 -52.97 -0.18
CA THR A 804 5.27 -53.49 0.74
C THR A 804 5.04 -52.93 2.14
N LYS A 805 4.74 -53.82 3.10
CA LYS A 805 4.64 -53.55 4.52
C LYS A 805 5.78 -54.26 5.22
N VAL A 806 6.48 -53.51 6.07
CA VAL A 806 7.52 -54.04 6.92
C VAL A 806 7.19 -53.60 8.34
N LYS A 807 6.92 -54.57 9.19
CA LYS A 807 6.74 -54.35 10.62
C LYS A 807 7.86 -55.04 11.37
N LEU A 808 8.53 -54.27 12.22
CA LEU A 808 9.61 -54.76 13.05
C LEU A 808 9.22 -54.63 14.52
N THR A 809 9.40 -55.72 15.27
CA THR A 809 9.27 -55.75 16.73
C THR A 809 10.60 -56.19 17.33
N THR A 810 11.06 -55.56 18.41
CA THR A 810 12.39 -55.83 18.99
C THR A 810 12.38 -56.03 20.51
N ASP A 811 11.24 -56.31 21.13
CA ASP A 811 11.12 -56.49 22.59
C ASP A 811 10.01 -57.50 22.93
N PRO A 812 10.30 -58.66 23.56
CA PRO A 812 11.62 -59.19 23.97
C PRO A 812 12.38 -59.93 22.83
N GLU A 813 11.81 -59.97 21.63
CA GLU A 813 12.22 -60.79 20.49
C GLU A 813 12.27 -59.95 19.22
N VAL A 814 13.08 -60.37 18.25
CA VAL A 814 13.20 -59.72 16.94
C VAL A 814 12.21 -60.37 15.97
N ARG A 815 11.06 -59.72 15.74
CA ARG A 815 10.08 -60.15 14.73
C ARG A 815 10.06 -59.22 13.53
N LEU A 816 10.20 -59.79 12.35
CA LEU A 816 9.97 -59.15 11.07
C LEU A 816 8.71 -59.71 10.44
N ASP A 817 7.64 -58.92 10.37
CA ASP A 817 6.50 -59.23 9.52
C ASP A 817 6.65 -58.45 8.20
N TYR A 818 6.84 -59.19 7.12
CA TYR A 818 6.94 -58.67 5.77
C TYR A 818 5.70 -59.06 4.97
N GLN A 819 5.11 -58.11 4.26
CA GLN A 819 4.07 -58.36 3.27
C GLN A 819 4.33 -57.50 2.02
N ALA A 820 4.03 -58.00 0.83
CA ALA A 820 4.08 -57.22 -0.40
C ALA A 820 3.16 -57.81 -1.47
N GLY A 821 2.86 -57.02 -2.50
CA GLY A 821 2.05 -57.43 -3.65
C GLY A 821 2.75 -58.45 -4.56
N GLY A 822 4.07 -58.60 -4.46
CA GLY A 822 4.90 -59.49 -5.25
C GLY A 822 6.02 -60.14 -4.43
N ALA A 823 6.69 -61.13 -5.03
CA ALA A 823 7.92 -61.68 -4.48
C ALA A 823 9.07 -60.67 -4.60
N ILE A 824 10.04 -60.72 -3.68
CA ILE A 824 11.26 -59.90 -3.75
C ILE A 824 12.51 -60.79 -3.81
N ASP A 825 13.56 -60.22 -4.41
CA ASP A 825 14.80 -60.96 -4.66
C ASP A 825 15.52 -61.27 -3.36
N THR A 826 15.82 -60.25 -2.55
CA THR A 826 16.58 -60.41 -1.29
C THR A 826 16.19 -59.41 -0.19
N ILE A 827 16.29 -59.86 1.06
CA ILE A 827 16.35 -59.01 2.26
C ILE A 827 17.66 -59.32 3.00
N GLY A 828 18.47 -58.31 3.26
CA GLY A 828 19.58 -58.37 4.22
C GLY A 828 19.16 -57.75 5.55
N LEU A 829 19.49 -58.40 6.67
CA LEU A 829 19.20 -57.97 8.04
C LEU A 829 20.46 -58.05 8.87
N GLU A 830 20.70 -57.03 9.68
CA GLU A 830 21.78 -57.02 10.65
C GLU A 830 21.33 -56.30 11.93
N SER A 831 21.54 -56.90 13.10
CA SER A 831 21.12 -56.30 14.35
C SER A 831 21.83 -56.82 15.58
N ASN A 832 21.98 -56.01 16.62
CA ASN A 832 22.39 -56.41 17.96
C ASN A 832 21.32 -56.05 19.03
N VAL A 833 20.06 -55.88 18.60
CA VAL A 833 18.95 -55.50 19.51
C VAL A 833 18.43 -56.68 20.32
N GLY A 834 17.91 -56.37 21.50
CA GLY A 834 17.27 -57.34 22.37
C GLY A 834 18.26 -58.20 23.12
N SER A 835 17.88 -59.45 23.38
CA SER A 835 18.71 -60.40 24.13
C SER A 835 19.73 -61.15 23.25
N LEU A 836 19.75 -60.88 21.94
CA LEU A 836 20.68 -61.47 20.98
C LEU A 836 21.93 -60.59 20.81
N GLY A 837 23.11 -61.21 20.70
CA GLY A 837 24.37 -60.48 20.55
C GLY A 837 24.58 -59.88 19.15
N LEU A 838 24.30 -60.65 18.09
CA LEU A 838 24.37 -60.21 16.70
C LEU A 838 23.49 -61.11 15.82
N ILE A 839 22.72 -60.54 14.93
CA ILE A 839 22.07 -61.20 13.80
C ILE A 839 22.70 -60.61 12.55
N ASP A 840 23.16 -61.43 11.62
CA ASP A 840 23.63 -61.02 10.28
C ASP A 840 23.10 -62.05 9.31
N ALA A 841 21.99 -61.74 8.64
CA ALA A 841 21.22 -62.68 7.83
C ALA A 841 20.86 -62.09 6.46
N THR A 842 20.87 -62.93 5.43
CA THR A 842 20.36 -62.63 4.09
C THR A 842 19.35 -63.69 3.71
N LEU A 843 18.14 -63.25 3.36
CA LEU A 843 17.10 -64.09 2.81
C LEU A 843 16.93 -63.79 1.33
N SER A 844 16.81 -64.83 0.50
CA SER A 844 16.56 -64.71 -0.94
C SER A 844 15.29 -65.44 -1.36
N ASN A 845 14.69 -65.02 -2.48
CA ASN A 845 13.47 -65.61 -3.06
C ASN A 845 12.27 -65.52 -2.10
N LEU A 846 11.95 -64.32 -1.65
CA LEU A 846 10.97 -64.12 -0.59
C LEU A 846 9.53 -64.10 -1.14
N PRO A 847 8.58 -64.72 -0.44
CA PRO A 847 7.16 -64.75 -0.79
C PRO A 847 6.48 -63.38 -0.68
N ARG A 848 5.18 -63.34 -0.97
CA ARG A 848 4.34 -62.14 -0.74
C ARG A 848 4.09 -61.84 0.75
N ALA A 849 4.23 -62.82 1.63
CA ALA A 849 4.08 -62.66 3.06
C ALA A 849 5.10 -63.54 3.76
N LEU A 850 5.80 -62.99 4.74
CA LEU A 850 6.83 -63.68 5.49
C LEU A 850 6.83 -63.17 6.92
N LYS A 851 6.78 -64.08 7.88
CA LYS A 851 7.04 -63.77 9.29
C LYS A 851 8.35 -64.42 9.67
N ILE A 852 9.25 -63.64 10.25
CA ILE A 852 10.51 -64.12 10.81
C ILE A 852 10.54 -63.73 12.27
N CYS A 853 10.91 -64.65 13.14
CA CYS A 853 11.12 -64.40 14.55
C CYS A 853 12.48 -64.96 14.98
N PHE A 854 13.27 -64.15 15.69
CA PHE A 854 14.47 -64.60 16.41
C PHE A 854 14.44 -64.13 17.86
N ALA A 855 14.73 -65.03 18.80
CA ALA A 855 14.86 -64.70 20.22
C ALA A 855 16.02 -65.48 20.86
N SER A 856 16.72 -64.86 21.82
CA SER A 856 17.43 -65.63 22.83
C SER A 856 16.40 -65.98 23.92
N GLY A 857 16.19 -67.26 24.17
CA GLY A 857 15.02 -67.75 24.90
C GLY A 857 13.93 -68.36 24.01
N PRO A 858 12.78 -68.75 24.61
CA PRO A 858 11.64 -69.37 23.93
C PRO A 858 10.68 -68.38 23.25
N GLY A 859 11.06 -67.10 23.06
CA GLY A 859 10.15 -66.06 22.55
C GLY A 859 9.51 -66.38 21.20
N CYS A 860 10.31 -66.98 20.30
CA CYS A 860 9.91 -67.36 18.94
C CYS A 860 9.48 -68.82 18.81
N LYS A 861 9.23 -69.49 19.93
CA LYS A 861 8.89 -70.90 19.97
C LYS A 861 7.48 -71.14 19.41
N ARG A 862 7.32 -72.19 18.59
CA ARG A 862 5.99 -72.68 18.19
C ARG A 862 5.28 -73.38 19.35
N PRO A 863 3.93 -73.28 19.47
CA PRO A 863 3.19 -73.96 20.53
C PRO A 863 3.41 -75.47 20.62
N GLU A 864 3.83 -76.11 19.52
CA GLU A 864 4.06 -77.56 19.41
C GLU A 864 5.49 -77.98 19.85
N SER A 865 6.39 -77.03 20.07
CA SER A 865 7.75 -77.33 20.55
C SER A 865 7.71 -77.78 22.03
N PRO A 866 8.37 -78.89 22.39
CA PRO A 866 8.23 -79.52 23.70
C PRO A 866 8.98 -78.81 24.84
N ASP A 867 9.96 -77.94 24.54
CA ASP A 867 10.90 -77.44 25.55
C ASP A 867 10.67 -75.95 25.86
N ASP A 868 10.32 -75.62 27.10
CA ASP A 868 10.12 -74.22 27.53
C ASP A 868 11.44 -73.47 27.77
N ASP A 869 12.57 -74.18 27.75
CA ASP A 869 13.92 -73.67 28.08
C ASP A 869 14.82 -73.49 26.83
N ALA A 870 14.26 -73.15 25.68
CA ALA A 870 15.06 -72.90 24.47
C ALA A 870 16.06 -71.75 24.71
N LEU A 871 17.35 -71.97 24.44
CA LEU A 871 18.39 -70.93 24.49
C LEU A 871 18.28 -69.96 23.31
N VAL A 872 17.88 -70.47 22.15
CA VAL A 872 17.58 -69.70 20.96
C VAL A 872 16.39 -70.31 20.27
N SER A 873 15.46 -69.47 19.84
CA SER A 873 14.34 -69.86 18.99
C SER A 873 14.36 -69.02 17.71
N ALA A 874 14.13 -69.69 16.58
CA ALA A 874 13.99 -69.08 15.26
C ALA A 874 12.76 -69.67 14.57
N ASP A 875 11.88 -68.82 14.07
CA ASP A 875 10.69 -69.23 13.32
C ASP A 875 10.60 -68.45 12.00
N ILE A 876 10.37 -69.18 10.91
CA ILE A 876 10.18 -68.65 9.56
C ILE A 876 8.90 -69.27 9.02
N ASP A 877 7.93 -68.40 8.74
CA ASP A 877 6.61 -68.76 8.24
C ASP A 877 6.32 -67.95 6.96
N ASP A 878 6.07 -68.66 5.85
CA ASP A 878 5.74 -68.06 4.56
C ASP A 878 4.23 -67.89 4.31
N ASP A 879 3.37 -68.20 5.29
CA ASP A 879 1.89 -68.17 5.20
C ASP A 879 1.36 -68.93 3.94
N ASP A 880 2.06 -69.97 3.46
CA ASP A 880 1.81 -70.69 2.21
C ASP A 880 1.81 -69.79 0.94
N ALA A 881 2.41 -68.60 1.01
CA ALA A 881 2.37 -67.59 -0.04
C ALA A 881 3.49 -67.77 -1.11
N SER A 882 4.41 -68.73 -0.94
CA SER A 882 5.56 -68.92 -1.83
C SER A 882 5.29 -69.88 -3.00
N HIS A 883 5.86 -69.57 -4.18
CA HIS A 883 5.93 -70.49 -5.32
C HIS A 883 7.25 -71.32 -5.34
N GLY A 884 8.20 -71.03 -4.44
CA GLY A 884 9.50 -71.66 -4.34
C GLY A 884 10.12 -71.43 -2.95
N PRO A 885 11.14 -72.19 -2.55
CA PRO A 885 11.70 -72.10 -1.20
C PRO A 885 12.53 -70.83 -1.00
N ILE A 886 12.45 -70.25 0.19
CA ILE A 886 13.26 -69.13 0.67
C ILE A 886 14.67 -69.64 0.97
N VAL A 887 15.72 -68.91 0.59
CA VAL A 887 17.09 -69.28 0.94
C VAL A 887 17.60 -68.37 2.04
N LEU A 888 17.84 -68.92 3.22
CA LEU A 888 18.44 -68.23 4.36
C LEU A 888 19.94 -68.52 4.43
N ASN A 889 20.73 -67.45 4.50
CA ASN A 889 22.11 -67.48 4.96
C ASN A 889 22.19 -66.56 6.17
N GLY A 890 22.75 -67.00 7.29
CA GLY A 890 22.82 -66.12 8.45
C GLY A 890 23.73 -66.59 9.57
N LEU A 891 24.12 -65.64 10.41
CA LEU A 891 24.87 -65.81 11.65
C LEU A 891 24.06 -65.17 12.77
N ILE A 892 23.77 -65.92 13.83
CA ILE A 892 23.12 -65.45 15.04
C ILE A 892 24.03 -65.73 16.22
N CYS A 893 24.44 -64.70 16.94
CA CYS A 893 25.18 -64.78 18.19
C CYS A 893 24.24 -64.66 19.39
N LEU A 894 24.48 -65.50 20.40
CA LEU A 894 23.66 -65.54 21.61
C LEU A 894 24.30 -64.82 22.80
N SER A 895 25.60 -64.58 22.80
CA SER A 895 26.27 -63.81 23.85
C SER A 895 26.38 -62.32 23.46
N PRO A 896 25.97 -61.38 24.33
CA PRO A 896 26.07 -59.94 24.08
C PRO A 896 27.47 -59.34 24.33
N ASP A 897 28.48 -60.16 24.68
CA ASP A 897 29.77 -59.67 25.21
C ASP A 897 30.53 -58.70 24.26
N SER A 898 30.44 -58.87 22.93
CA SER A 898 30.69 -57.81 21.92
C SER A 898 30.43 -58.27 20.47
N ASP A 899 29.93 -57.39 19.60
CA ASP A 899 29.84 -57.61 18.14
C ASP A 899 31.17 -58.03 17.48
N VAL A 900 32.27 -57.52 18.02
CA VAL A 900 33.62 -57.77 17.50
C VAL A 900 34.00 -59.23 17.69
N ASP A 901 33.67 -59.80 18.85
CA ASP A 901 33.86 -61.22 19.14
C ASP A 901 32.96 -62.07 18.25
N CYS A 902 31.75 -61.59 17.98
CA CYS A 902 30.79 -62.24 17.10
C CYS A 902 31.21 -62.29 15.63
N ARG A 903 31.82 -61.23 15.09
CA ARG A 903 32.28 -61.25 13.69
C ARG A 903 33.54 -62.08 13.52
N ASN A 904 34.42 -62.10 14.52
CA ASN A 904 35.65 -62.86 14.48
C ASN A 904 35.41 -64.34 14.78
N ALA A 905 35.48 -65.20 13.75
CA ALA A 905 35.25 -66.64 13.88
C ALA A 905 36.09 -67.32 14.98
N SER A 906 37.24 -66.75 15.37
CA SER A 906 38.11 -67.26 16.44
C SER A 906 37.68 -66.87 17.86
N LEU A 907 36.79 -65.90 18.01
CA LEU A 907 36.35 -65.33 19.30
C LEU A 907 34.87 -65.64 19.61
N ARG A 908 34.11 -66.18 18.65
CA ARG A 908 32.70 -66.55 18.82
C ARG A 908 32.55 -67.66 19.86
N LYS A 909 31.89 -67.37 20.97
CA LYS A 909 31.59 -68.37 22.00
C LYS A 909 30.32 -69.16 21.73
N THR A 910 29.19 -68.46 21.53
CA THR A 910 27.87 -69.09 21.38
C THR A 910 27.14 -68.52 20.17
N PHE A 911 26.91 -69.34 19.13
CA PHE A 911 26.30 -68.90 17.88
C PHE A 911 25.54 -70.01 17.12
N VAL A 912 24.67 -69.58 16.20
CA VAL A 912 24.01 -70.38 15.16
C VAL A 912 24.40 -69.83 13.79
N THR A 913 24.76 -70.69 12.84
CA THR A 913 24.91 -70.32 11.43
C THR A 913 24.00 -71.14 10.53
N PHE A 914 23.41 -70.47 9.55
CA PHE A 914 22.63 -71.04 8.46
C PHE A 914 23.40 -70.85 7.14
N GLU A 915 23.67 -71.93 6.42
CA GLU A 915 24.30 -71.87 5.09
C GLU A 915 23.36 -72.48 4.03
N ASN A 916 22.93 -71.65 3.08
CA ASN A 916 22.03 -72.01 1.98
C ASN A 916 20.80 -72.81 2.46
N LEU A 917 20.21 -72.40 3.58
CA LEU A 917 19.06 -73.07 4.16
C LEU A 917 17.81 -72.72 3.35
N SER A 918 17.39 -73.65 2.50
CA SER A 918 16.20 -73.55 1.66
C SER A 918 14.98 -74.02 2.45
N VAL A 919 14.12 -73.09 2.86
CA VAL A 919 12.95 -73.29 3.74
C VAL A 919 11.67 -72.83 3.06
N ARG A 920 10.53 -73.39 3.45
CA ARG A 920 9.22 -72.76 3.26
C ARG A 920 8.65 -72.36 4.62
N GLU A 921 8.69 -73.35 5.51
CA GLU A 921 8.31 -73.23 6.89
C GLU A 921 9.42 -73.87 7.73
N PHE A 922 9.87 -73.18 8.78
CA PHE A 922 11.02 -73.62 9.57
C PHE A 922 10.95 -73.07 10.99
N ALA A 923 10.86 -73.98 11.96
CA ALA A 923 11.10 -73.68 13.38
C ALA A 923 12.39 -74.35 13.83
N PHE A 924 13.18 -73.63 14.60
CA PHE A 924 14.40 -74.12 15.21
C PHE A 924 14.52 -73.63 16.64
N ASP A 925 14.58 -74.56 17.59
CA ASP A 925 14.89 -74.24 18.98
C ASP A 925 16.17 -74.97 19.39
N ALA A 926 17.23 -74.27 19.79
CA ALA A 926 18.36 -74.92 20.43
C ALA A 926 18.15 -74.93 21.95
N VAL A 927 18.30 -76.10 22.56
CA VAL A 927 18.05 -76.32 23.99
C VAL A 927 19.35 -76.80 24.63
N SER A 928 19.64 -76.29 25.83
CA SER A 928 20.72 -76.79 26.67
C SER A 928 20.24 -76.86 28.11
N ASP A 929 20.35 -78.04 28.72
CA ASP A 929 20.07 -78.24 30.14
C ASP A 929 21.35 -78.19 31.00
N GLY A 930 22.47 -77.73 30.41
CA GLY A 930 23.79 -77.69 31.03
C GLY A 930 24.55 -79.04 31.03
N VAL A 931 23.91 -80.14 30.62
CA VAL A 931 24.52 -81.48 30.52
C VAL A 931 24.45 -82.03 29.09
N SER A 932 23.45 -81.61 28.32
CA SER A 932 23.20 -82.01 26.95
C SER A 932 22.73 -80.81 26.13
N SER A 933 23.03 -80.83 24.83
CA SER A 933 22.49 -79.89 23.86
C SER A 933 21.64 -80.64 22.83
N GLY A 934 20.54 -80.03 22.43
CA GLY A 934 19.61 -80.55 21.44
C GLY A 934 19.05 -79.43 20.57
N ALA A 935 18.46 -79.82 19.45
CA ALA A 935 17.73 -78.91 18.58
C ALA A 935 16.33 -79.45 18.30
N PHE A 936 15.30 -78.66 18.50
CA PHE A 936 14.01 -78.90 17.87
C PHE A 936 14.05 -78.36 16.44
N ILE A 937 13.64 -79.17 15.46
CA ILE A 937 13.49 -78.74 14.06
C ILE A 937 12.11 -79.16 13.59
N ASP A 938 11.32 -78.20 13.14
CA ASP A 938 10.03 -78.42 12.51
C ASP A 938 9.99 -77.75 11.13
N THR A 939 9.49 -78.47 10.13
CA THR A 939 9.38 -77.99 8.75
C THR A 939 7.96 -78.13 8.20
N ASP A 940 7.00 -78.53 9.04
CA ASP A 940 5.65 -78.94 8.66
C ASP A 940 5.60 -79.83 7.40
N ASN A 941 6.49 -80.83 7.35
CA ASN A 941 6.66 -81.74 6.20
C ASN A 941 7.04 -81.08 4.86
N LYS A 942 7.51 -79.82 4.83
CA LYS A 942 8.06 -79.18 3.63
C LYS A 942 9.53 -79.59 3.45
N ASP A 943 10.01 -79.56 2.20
CA ASP A 943 11.41 -79.90 1.91
C ASP A 943 12.35 -78.82 2.47
N LEU A 944 13.35 -79.26 3.24
CA LEU A 944 14.42 -78.44 3.79
C LEU A 944 15.77 -78.90 3.25
N THR A 945 16.61 -77.97 2.79
CA THR A 945 17.98 -78.28 2.31
C THR A 945 18.96 -77.25 2.82
N GLY A 946 20.22 -77.61 3.09
CA GLY A 946 21.25 -76.65 3.49
C GLY A 946 22.02 -77.12 4.72
N LYS A 947 22.56 -76.18 5.50
CA LYS A 947 23.25 -76.50 6.77
C LYS A 947 22.81 -75.58 7.90
N VAL A 948 22.75 -76.17 9.09
CA VAL A 948 22.59 -75.47 10.37
C VAL A 948 23.73 -75.90 11.28
N GLU A 949 24.45 -74.95 11.87
CA GLU A 949 25.51 -75.22 12.85
C GLU A 949 25.26 -74.38 14.10
N TYR A 950 25.20 -75.05 15.25
CA TYR A 950 25.19 -74.42 16.56
C TYR A 950 26.50 -74.74 17.27
N ARG A 951 27.16 -73.74 17.84
CA ARG A 951 28.37 -73.91 18.64
C ARG A 951 28.23 -73.12 19.93
N ASP A 952 28.63 -73.75 21.04
CA ASP A 952 28.70 -73.15 22.36
C ASP A 952 29.99 -73.59 23.06
N THR A 953 30.98 -72.71 23.13
CA THR A 953 32.31 -73.02 23.68
C THR A 953 32.40 -72.86 25.19
N ASP A 954 31.37 -72.30 25.84
CA ASP A 954 31.35 -72.13 27.30
C ASP A 954 30.91 -73.43 28.00
N LEU A 955 30.39 -74.41 27.27
CA LEU A 955 30.01 -75.73 27.80
C LEU A 955 31.17 -76.75 27.67
N PRO A 956 31.76 -77.23 28.78
CA PRO A 956 33.00 -78.02 28.78
C PRO A 956 32.90 -79.45 28.22
N ILE A 957 31.71 -79.91 27.79
CA ILE A 957 31.47 -81.33 27.43
C ILE A 957 30.95 -81.48 25.98
N ILE A 958 30.32 -80.47 25.38
CA ILE A 958 29.77 -80.54 24.01
C ILE A 958 29.96 -79.18 23.30
N ASP A 959 30.92 -79.10 22.37
CA ASP A 959 31.26 -77.91 21.55
C ASP A 959 30.19 -77.52 20.50
N GLY A 960 28.95 -78.04 20.65
CA GLY A 960 27.84 -77.85 19.71
C GLY A 960 27.63 -78.97 18.69
N PHE A 961 26.77 -78.69 17.71
CA PHE A 961 26.34 -79.64 16.67
C PHE A 961 26.33 -79.01 15.28
N ARG A 962 26.57 -79.83 14.24
CA ARG A 962 26.44 -79.44 12.84
C ARG A 962 25.50 -80.42 12.12
N ILE A 963 24.47 -79.87 11.49
CA ILE A 963 23.46 -80.62 10.73
C ILE A 963 23.58 -80.23 9.26
N SER A 964 23.91 -81.21 8.40
CA SER A 964 23.89 -81.05 6.94
C SER A 964 22.68 -81.78 6.37
N LEU A 965 21.80 -81.03 5.69
CA LEU A 965 20.50 -81.47 5.21
C LEU A 965 20.51 -81.59 3.68
N PRO A 966 20.47 -82.82 3.11
CA PRO A 966 20.40 -83.03 1.68
C PRO A 966 19.00 -82.68 1.14
N SER A 967 18.87 -82.65 -0.19
CA SER A 967 17.58 -82.46 -0.85
C SER A 967 16.53 -83.48 -0.40
N GLY A 968 15.37 -82.99 0.06
CA GLY A 968 14.21 -83.82 0.44
C GLY A 968 14.11 -84.17 1.92
N PHE A 969 14.88 -83.54 2.81
CA PHE A 969 14.66 -83.68 4.26
C PHE A 969 13.33 -83.05 4.67
N ARG A 970 12.53 -83.78 5.44
CA ARG A 970 11.24 -83.34 5.99
C ARG A 970 11.15 -83.74 7.45
N ALA A 971 10.78 -82.79 8.31
CA ALA A 971 10.55 -83.00 9.73
C ALA A 971 9.18 -82.39 10.13
N GLN A 972 8.46 -83.09 11.00
CA GLN A 972 7.25 -82.56 11.63
C GLN A 972 7.32 -82.90 13.12
N ASN A 973 7.37 -81.88 13.98
CA ASN A 973 7.47 -82.02 15.44
C ASN A 973 8.63 -82.92 15.90
N ARG A 974 9.87 -82.60 15.53
CA ARG A 974 11.05 -83.45 15.82
C ARG A 974 12.09 -82.74 16.68
N GLN A 975 12.52 -83.43 17.73
CA GLN A 975 13.67 -83.07 18.55
C GLN A 975 14.87 -83.90 18.10
N ALA A 976 15.91 -83.24 17.58
CA ALA A 976 17.23 -83.79 17.31
C ALA A 976 18.12 -83.53 18.54
N GLY A 977 18.05 -84.44 19.52
CA GLY A 977 18.92 -84.44 20.70
C GLY A 977 19.73 -85.74 20.80
N ILE A 978 20.70 -85.77 21.71
CA ILE A 978 21.47 -86.98 22.06
C ILE A 978 20.59 -88.04 22.79
N PHE A 979 19.28 -87.79 22.99
CA PHE A 979 18.34 -88.75 23.57
C PHE A 979 17.03 -88.94 22.77
N SER A 980 16.53 -90.16 22.88
CA SER A 980 15.41 -90.77 22.18
C SER A 980 14.03 -90.24 22.59
N SER A 981 13.25 -89.74 21.63
CA SER A 981 11.78 -89.85 21.67
C SER A 981 11.20 -89.90 20.24
N ALA A 982 10.01 -90.50 20.10
CA ALA A 982 9.59 -91.22 18.90
C ALA A 982 8.95 -90.36 17.79
N GLY A 983 9.45 -90.56 16.57
CA GLY A 983 8.63 -90.71 15.35
C GLY A 983 9.46 -90.73 14.07
N THR A 984 8.80 -90.79 12.91
CA THR A 984 9.42 -91.03 11.61
C THR A 984 10.21 -89.82 11.11
N ILE A 985 11.52 -90.02 10.88
CA ILE A 985 12.36 -89.18 10.04
C ILE A 985 12.50 -89.92 8.71
N VAL A 986 12.06 -89.31 7.61
CA VAL A 986 12.36 -89.84 6.27
C VAL A 986 13.66 -89.20 5.84
N CYS A 987 14.78 -89.86 6.17
CA CYS A 987 16.08 -89.48 5.65
C CYS A 987 16.20 -89.97 4.19
N PRO A 988 16.34 -89.09 3.19
CA PRO A 988 16.94 -89.52 1.92
C PRO A 988 18.41 -89.91 2.16
N SER A 989 18.96 -90.75 1.28
CA SER A 989 20.37 -91.14 1.34
C SER A 989 21.28 -89.90 1.32
N GLY A 990 22.16 -89.74 2.31
CA GLY A 990 23.15 -88.65 2.37
C GLY A 990 22.97 -87.62 3.50
N THR A 991 21.99 -87.79 4.40
CA THR A 991 21.88 -86.95 5.60
C THR A 991 22.96 -87.30 6.61
N THR A 992 23.72 -86.32 7.10
CA THR A 992 24.75 -86.51 8.13
C THR A 992 24.52 -85.57 9.30
N ILE A 993 24.37 -86.13 10.50
CA ILE A 993 24.36 -85.40 11.77
C ILE A 993 25.73 -85.64 12.43
N GLY A 994 26.48 -84.57 12.68
CA GLY A 994 27.80 -84.64 13.30
C GLY A 994 27.85 -83.84 14.60
N THR A 995 28.36 -84.45 15.67
CA THR A 995 28.78 -83.73 16.88
C THR A 995 30.15 -83.10 16.64
N ILE A 996 30.39 -81.88 17.14
CA ILE A 996 31.65 -81.15 16.87
C ILE A 996 32.82 -81.65 17.78
N SER A 997 32.55 -82.57 18.71
CA SER A 997 33.54 -83.24 19.58
C SER A 997 34.03 -84.57 18.98
N PRO A 998 35.29 -85.00 19.20
CA PRO A 998 35.86 -86.19 18.55
C PRO A 998 35.16 -87.49 18.93
N ASP A 999 34.63 -88.16 17.90
CA ASP A 999 34.19 -89.55 17.78
C ASP A 999 33.22 -90.10 18.83
N ILE A 1000 31.93 -89.78 18.66
CA ILE A 1000 30.85 -90.69 19.06
C ILE A 1000 30.30 -91.36 17.79
N ASN A 1001 30.55 -92.66 17.65
CA ASN A 1001 30.04 -93.46 16.56
C ASN A 1001 28.53 -93.70 16.71
N LEU A 1002 27.72 -92.90 16.02
CA LEU A 1002 26.26 -92.98 16.01
C LEU A 1002 25.69 -93.97 14.97
N ALA A 1003 26.52 -94.85 14.40
CA ALA A 1003 26.12 -95.80 13.35
C ALA A 1003 25.00 -96.80 13.75
N GLY A 1004 24.55 -96.79 15.01
CA GLY A 1004 23.45 -97.65 15.50
C GLY A 1004 22.12 -96.96 15.75
N LEU A 1005 21.99 -95.63 15.59
CA LEU A 1005 20.84 -94.91 16.15
C LEU A 1005 20.03 -94.03 15.20
N LEU A 1006 20.45 -93.79 13.95
CA LEU A 1006 19.74 -92.85 13.07
C LEU A 1006 19.71 -93.31 11.61
N CYS A 1007 18.48 -93.55 11.12
CA CYS A 1007 18.04 -93.89 9.76
C CYS A 1007 18.64 -95.18 9.13
N PRO A 1008 17.82 -96.15 8.66
CA PRO A 1008 18.32 -97.30 7.90
C PRO A 1008 18.88 -96.93 6.52
#